data_AF-A0A944BLG2-F1
#
_entry.id   AF-A0A944BLG2-F1
#
_cell.length_a   1.000
_cell.length_b   1.000
_cell.length_c   1.000
_cell.angle_alpha   90.00
_cell.angle_beta   90.00
_cell.angle_gamma   90.00
#
_symmetry.space_group_name_H-M   'P 1'
#
loop_
_entity.id
_entity.type
_entity.pdbx_description
1 polymer ?
#
loop_
_entity_poly.entity_id
_entity_poly.type
_entity_poly.pdbx_seq_one_letter_code
_entity_poly.pdbx_strand_id
1 'polypeptide(L)'
;DPNPNPNPNPDPTPQCEAGQTKCDGTTVVSCNDQFQWESGVDCSTNEGDDKNCIVVDNVAACAAVCTNGYSYCKDGGVYTCNDDGIFVATQTCDDDTQICQDDGAGLASCQTKPPAPIPCPEGMVATCEAGGILQYCDDDGNIAVETCTNFGESYICRTQNGVGECFEAKCQEGTTRCNTTRYVEKCTGGVFVSTACNKIHNSNNFFCYNVGGVDDCYEYDETKADADGDTIPDVVEGRLFNTDTDGDGTPDYLDLDSDGDTIPDAVEGTADADGDGTPNFRDTDSDGNGILDAIEGPCKIKYGEDGNPLLDENGNKVAVDACRPYIVGGNIVRTIDGIPIADTDGDTVPDFLDLDNDGDTIPDNIEIRGQSLRSHTDPNTFSGECPRRPGEGAKNRIGTPQDPVDCNGDTIPDYMSLDSDGDTLPDSFENDVFKGDVYARYSLDTDKDGVSDAIEGTLPTPSDPSKPGTLPDKLPDSDDDTLPDIISLDSDSDGLPDKTEYQLEINNSICKGLKLRITKDSDGDTYQDAAEYAVAQKSGGQYSPAKMVCDKAIGIKHVYKFYFELPYDEKNPAKKDDTLTFVPKVSKLDVVFNMDTTGSMGSSVTNLKTRIGTYIVPKTKERVSDSGFGVTRFDDFPTNGYGYAGDLPFVLYGTISTDVNTVTNNVNKYSLHSGGDGPESGYEALWQIAKGDDKSYPQASWSGGSLAYCTPPTGTWGCVGFRPSTLPVVVHITDTYSHNSDYSSYNTRYVKNPHYSKEVYEAYKQKGAKIMTVYRGGGDNQHSQLLDMSTQTSTVVPVCAFRNDKNAWKCGNNRCCTTTNSDGIAPNSAGQCVLSYGISDDSSTMNETIVDGLDALVKYGTYDVSTKIRGDKLPNGKNTSCFIDKIVATQYVAPPQEPEKSCNPLATPAKIKSGSYNDGFRNFATGTSSATRAGAQLKFRVYASNNNCYKPGTETKVFTAHIDVYNPTTGLLFDTQDVAIVVPGIPEQANN
;
A
#
# COMPACT_ATOMS: atom_id res chain seq x y z
N ASP A 1 76.44 61.57 69.54
CA ASP A 1 75.05 62.06 69.54
C ASP A 1 74.39 61.62 68.23
N PRO A 2 73.06 61.48 68.11
CA PRO A 2 72.11 60.44 68.52
C PRO A 2 71.85 59.39 67.39
N ASN A 3 71.08 58.30 67.59
CA ASN A 3 70.92 57.22 66.56
C ASN A 3 69.46 56.73 66.36
N PRO A 4 68.90 56.67 65.12
CA PRO A 4 67.47 56.38 64.85
C PRO A 4 67.14 55.16 63.94
N ASN A 5 65.82 54.87 63.87
CA ASN A 5 64.98 54.33 62.76
C ASN A 5 64.78 52.81 62.54
N PRO A 6 63.53 52.29 62.65
CA PRO A 6 62.94 51.45 61.57
C PRO A 6 61.38 51.39 61.43
N ASN A 7 60.90 51.05 60.20
CA ASN A 7 59.63 50.37 59.78
C ASN A 7 58.24 51.06 59.99
N PRO A 8 57.13 50.72 59.27
CA PRO A 8 56.94 49.73 58.18
C PRO A 8 56.06 50.17 56.97
N ASN A 9 56.00 49.24 55.99
CA ASN A 9 55.05 49.00 54.89
C ASN A 9 55.56 49.37 53.48
N PRO A 10 55.70 48.39 52.56
CA PRO A 10 56.32 48.62 51.25
C PRO A 10 55.30 49.21 50.29
N ASP A 11 55.57 50.41 49.78
CA ASP A 11 54.88 50.91 48.59
C ASP A 11 55.22 49.97 47.42
N PRO A 12 54.23 49.56 46.59
CA PRO A 12 54.45 48.57 45.56
C PRO A 12 55.48 49.11 44.56
N THR A 13 56.51 48.32 44.32
CA THR A 13 57.51 48.61 43.30
C THR A 13 56.78 48.72 41.96
N PRO A 14 56.90 49.83 41.22
CA PRO A 14 56.20 50.00 39.94
C PRO A 14 56.53 48.84 39.01
N GLN A 15 55.50 48.17 38.50
CA GLN A 15 55.64 46.97 37.66
C GLN A 15 56.05 47.33 36.21
N CYS A 16 55.88 48.59 35.83
CA CYS A 16 56.16 49.15 34.51
C CYS A 16 56.20 50.69 34.56
N GLU A 17 56.70 51.33 33.51
CA GLU A 17 56.69 52.79 33.34
C GLU A 17 55.40 53.25 32.64
N ALA A 18 54.79 54.36 33.08
CA ALA A 18 53.55 54.86 32.51
C ALA A 18 53.69 55.19 31.02
N GLY A 19 52.80 54.63 30.18
CA GLY A 19 52.84 54.74 28.72
C GLY A 19 53.66 53.65 28.01
N GLN A 20 54.35 52.79 28.75
CA GLN A 20 55.05 51.64 28.20
C GLN A 20 54.06 50.57 27.72
N THR A 21 54.36 49.88 26.62
CA THR A 21 53.51 48.83 26.05
C THR A 21 54.30 47.53 25.87
N LYS A 22 53.62 46.38 25.91
CA LYS A 22 54.23 45.07 25.67
C LYS A 22 53.21 44.11 25.05
N CYS A 23 53.71 43.00 24.50
CA CYS A 23 52.86 41.89 24.10
C CYS A 23 52.66 40.92 25.28
N ASP A 24 51.42 40.49 25.48
CA ASP A 24 51.05 39.40 26.37
C ASP A 24 50.23 38.38 25.56
N GLY A 25 50.92 37.35 25.04
CA GLY A 25 50.37 36.48 24.00
C GLY A 25 50.09 37.25 22.70
N THR A 26 48.87 37.12 22.17
CA THR A 26 48.40 37.83 20.96
C THR A 26 47.90 39.25 21.23
N THR A 27 47.97 39.72 22.48
CA THR A 27 47.34 40.98 22.93
C THR A 27 48.38 42.06 23.26
N VAL A 28 48.17 43.29 22.76
CA VAL A 28 48.99 44.48 23.11
C VAL A 28 48.46 45.11 24.38
N VAL A 29 49.21 45.05 25.49
CA VAL A 29 48.84 45.65 26.79
C VAL A 29 49.66 46.90 27.10
N SER A 30 49.05 47.90 27.75
CA SER A 30 49.67 49.18 28.11
C SER A 30 49.73 49.39 29.62
N CYS A 31 50.73 50.13 30.08
CA CYS A 31 50.91 50.47 31.48
C CYS A 31 50.26 51.83 31.79
N ASN A 32 49.37 51.85 32.79
CA ASN A 32 48.59 53.02 33.13
C ASN A 32 49.34 54.04 34.00
N ASP A 33 48.73 55.20 34.22
CA ASP A 33 49.30 56.30 35.03
C ASP A 33 49.45 55.95 36.53
N GLN A 34 48.95 54.80 36.96
CA GLN A 34 49.12 54.22 38.29
C GLN A 34 50.22 53.13 38.32
N PHE A 35 50.99 53.00 37.23
CA PHE A 35 52.12 52.07 37.05
C PHE A 35 51.74 50.58 37.14
N GLN A 36 50.54 50.23 36.67
CA GLN A 36 50.05 48.85 36.53
C GLN A 36 49.62 48.55 35.08
N TRP A 37 49.82 47.30 34.65
CA TRP A 37 49.39 46.83 33.32
C TRP A 37 47.85 46.70 33.27
N GLU A 38 47.23 47.24 32.22
CA GLU A 38 45.78 47.20 31.99
C GLU A 38 45.42 46.45 30.69
N SER A 39 44.17 45.99 30.56
CA SER A 39 43.78 45.05 29.50
C SER A 39 43.93 45.65 28.10
N GLY A 40 44.48 44.86 27.19
CA GLY A 40 44.97 45.27 25.89
C GLY A 40 44.12 44.88 24.69
N VAL A 41 44.58 45.26 23.49
CA VAL A 41 43.94 44.94 22.20
C VAL A 41 44.43 43.59 21.70
N ASP A 42 43.52 42.62 21.52
CA ASP A 42 43.84 41.28 20.99
C ASP A 42 43.92 41.32 19.46
N CYS A 43 45.12 41.07 18.93
CA CYS A 43 45.40 41.18 17.50
C CYS A 43 44.76 40.07 16.65
N SER A 44 44.18 39.04 17.26
CA SER A 44 43.71 37.82 16.58
C SER A 44 42.22 37.79 16.18
N THR A 45 41.45 38.86 16.42
CA THR A 45 39.96 38.78 16.41
C THR A 45 39.24 39.34 15.17
N ASN A 46 39.96 39.66 14.08
CA ASN A 46 39.31 40.03 12.81
C ASN A 46 39.62 38.98 11.73
N GLU A 47 38.61 38.19 11.36
CA GLU A 47 38.67 37.21 10.27
C GLU A 47 39.00 37.92 8.94
N GLY A 48 40.24 37.77 8.47
CA GLY A 48 40.68 38.20 7.14
C GLY A 48 42.18 38.44 6.97
N ASP A 49 42.90 38.88 8.01
CA ASP A 49 44.36 39.09 7.98
C ASP A 49 45.02 38.51 9.25
N ASP A 50 45.94 37.53 9.12
CA ASP A 50 46.74 36.99 10.24
C ASP A 50 47.68 38.06 10.85
N LYS A 51 47.18 38.83 11.83
CA LYS A 51 47.93 39.87 12.54
C LYS A 51 48.36 39.36 13.92
N ASN A 52 49.65 39.48 14.23
CA ASN A 52 50.22 39.10 15.53
C ASN A 52 50.69 40.34 16.32
N CYS A 53 50.72 40.21 17.65
CA CYS A 53 51.34 41.23 18.50
C CYS A 53 52.85 41.15 18.38
N ILE A 54 53.49 42.23 17.93
CA ILE A 54 54.95 42.33 17.84
C ILE A 54 55.45 43.57 18.59
N VAL A 55 56.69 43.51 19.09
CA VAL A 55 57.36 44.63 19.75
C VAL A 55 58.45 45.15 18.83
N VAL A 56 58.33 46.41 18.41
CA VAL A 56 59.35 47.09 17.59
C VAL A 56 59.77 48.35 18.36
N ASP A 57 61.07 48.51 18.58
CA ASP A 57 61.67 49.62 19.33
C ASP A 57 61.01 49.90 20.70
N ASN A 58 60.71 48.82 21.44
CA ASN A 58 60.08 48.82 22.77
C ASN A 58 58.63 49.36 22.84
N VAL A 59 57.93 49.39 21.71
CA VAL A 59 56.49 49.66 21.64
C VAL A 59 55.80 48.46 20.98
N ALA A 60 54.74 47.95 21.60
CA ALA A 60 53.97 46.81 21.10
C ALA A 60 52.82 47.26 20.20
N ALA A 61 52.61 46.58 19.07
CA ALA A 61 51.55 46.85 18.10
C ALA A 61 51.11 45.58 17.34
N CYS A 62 49.90 45.59 16.77
CA CYS A 62 49.41 44.51 15.91
C CYS A 62 49.88 44.72 14.46
N ALA A 63 50.63 43.77 13.89
CA ALA A 63 51.10 43.84 12.50
C ALA A 63 51.02 42.47 11.80
N ALA A 64 50.84 42.49 10.48
CA ALA A 64 50.83 41.29 9.64
C ALA A 64 52.27 40.85 9.33
N VAL A 65 52.58 39.58 9.51
CA VAL A 65 53.92 39.02 9.25
C VAL A 65 53.96 38.52 7.81
N CYS A 66 54.95 38.94 7.01
CA CYS A 66 55.02 38.61 5.59
C CYS A 66 56.07 37.54 5.26
N THR A 67 55.90 36.86 4.12
CA THR A 67 56.85 35.86 3.62
C THR A 67 57.99 36.53 2.86
N ASN A 68 59.22 36.20 3.22
CA ASN A 68 60.42 36.83 2.69
C ASN A 68 60.50 36.74 1.15
N GLY A 69 60.65 37.88 0.48
CA GLY A 69 60.66 37.99 -0.99
C GLY A 69 59.38 38.54 -1.66
N TYR A 70 58.27 38.71 -0.92
CA TYR A 70 57.09 39.43 -1.41
C TYR A 70 57.35 40.95 -1.49
N SER A 71 56.79 41.65 -2.48
CA SER A 71 56.88 43.11 -2.60
C SER A 71 55.61 43.76 -3.14
N TYR A 72 55.34 45.02 -2.75
CA TYR A 72 54.18 45.79 -3.20
C TYR A 72 54.49 47.28 -3.36
N CYS A 73 53.64 48.01 -4.08
CA CYS A 73 53.79 49.45 -4.30
C CYS A 73 53.10 50.30 -3.23
N LYS A 74 53.81 51.27 -2.66
CA LYS A 74 53.24 52.26 -1.74
C LYS A 74 54.00 53.58 -1.81
N ASP A 75 53.26 54.69 -1.80
CA ASP A 75 53.82 56.06 -1.78
C ASP A 75 54.89 56.33 -2.87
N GLY A 76 54.69 55.81 -4.09
CA GLY A 76 55.60 56.00 -5.21
C GLY A 76 56.88 55.13 -5.17
N GLY A 77 56.98 54.19 -4.22
CA GLY A 77 58.10 53.24 -4.13
C GLY A 77 57.65 51.78 -3.98
N VAL A 78 58.58 50.86 -4.22
CA VAL A 78 58.42 49.41 -4.00
C VAL A 78 58.92 49.06 -2.60
N TYR A 79 58.09 48.34 -1.84
CA TYR A 79 58.38 47.85 -0.51
C TYR A 79 58.45 46.32 -0.54
N THR A 80 59.56 45.73 -0.09
CA THR A 80 59.79 44.28 -0.10
C THR A 80 59.91 43.75 1.33
N CYS A 81 59.33 42.57 1.57
CA CYS A 81 59.41 41.85 2.83
C CYS A 81 60.82 41.35 3.04
N ASN A 82 61.43 41.73 4.17
CA ASN A 82 62.78 41.31 4.53
C ASN A 82 62.80 40.03 5.39
N ASP A 83 64.01 39.55 5.68
CA ASP A 83 64.27 38.31 6.44
C ASP A 83 63.67 38.31 7.86
N ASP A 84 63.32 39.47 8.41
CA ASP A 84 62.66 39.61 9.72
C ASP A 84 61.12 39.61 9.61
N GLY A 85 60.56 39.42 8.40
CA GLY A 85 59.13 39.27 8.14
C GLY A 85 58.34 40.58 8.09
N ILE A 86 59.02 41.70 7.80
CA ILE A 86 58.44 43.06 7.73
C ILE A 86 58.73 43.70 6.36
N PHE A 87 57.74 44.35 5.76
CA PHE A 87 57.91 45.10 4.52
C PHE A 87 58.69 46.40 4.74
N VAL A 88 59.81 46.55 4.04
CA VAL A 88 60.67 47.74 4.05
C VAL A 88 60.80 48.34 2.67
N ALA A 89 60.96 49.66 2.57
CA ALA A 89 61.14 50.34 1.29
C ALA A 89 62.45 49.88 0.63
N THR A 90 62.37 49.27 -0.54
CA THR A 90 63.55 48.76 -1.26
C THR A 90 63.87 49.55 -2.53
N GLN A 91 62.88 50.20 -3.14
CA GLN A 91 63.09 51.02 -4.34
C GLN A 91 62.12 52.21 -4.34
N THR A 92 62.53 53.36 -4.89
CA THR A 92 61.65 54.53 -5.07
C THR A 92 61.58 54.85 -6.57
N CYS A 93 60.38 55.03 -7.11
CA CYS A 93 60.17 55.33 -8.52
C CYS A 93 60.27 56.84 -8.75
N ASP A 94 60.78 57.26 -9.91
CA ASP A 94 60.92 58.68 -10.26
C ASP A 94 59.56 59.25 -10.71
N ASP A 95 58.89 60.01 -9.84
CA ASP A 95 57.51 60.49 -10.02
C ASP A 95 57.25 61.28 -11.32
N ASP A 96 58.30 61.87 -11.92
CA ASP A 96 58.17 62.65 -13.15
C ASP A 96 58.14 61.77 -14.41
N THR A 97 58.74 60.57 -14.38
CA THR A 97 58.88 59.72 -15.57
C THR A 97 58.42 58.27 -15.37
N GLN A 98 58.23 57.83 -14.13
CA GLN A 98 57.87 56.46 -13.75
C GLN A 98 56.73 56.43 -12.72
N ILE A 99 56.01 55.32 -12.67
CA ILE A 99 54.99 54.99 -11.68
C ILE A 99 55.26 53.58 -11.16
N CYS A 100 55.03 53.34 -9.87
CA CYS A 100 55.13 52.01 -9.29
C CYS A 100 53.90 51.18 -9.70
N GLN A 101 54.10 49.95 -10.17
CA GLN A 101 53.03 48.99 -10.46
C GLN A 101 53.28 47.64 -9.77
N ASP A 102 52.21 47.09 -9.21
CA ASP A 102 52.12 45.79 -8.55
C ASP A 102 51.45 44.80 -9.51
N ASP A 103 51.99 43.57 -9.61
CA ASP A 103 51.43 42.52 -10.47
C ASP A 103 50.30 41.72 -9.82
N GLY A 104 49.98 42.00 -8.55
CA GLY A 104 48.92 41.36 -7.78
C GLY A 104 49.24 39.93 -7.32
N ALA A 105 50.40 39.38 -7.68
CA ALA A 105 50.88 38.06 -7.25
C ALA A 105 51.96 38.16 -6.16
N GLY A 106 52.35 39.39 -5.78
CA GLY A 106 53.30 39.65 -4.71
C GLY A 106 54.65 40.18 -5.19
N LEU A 107 54.74 40.74 -6.40
CA LEU A 107 55.93 41.42 -6.89
C LEU A 107 55.57 42.81 -7.46
N ALA A 108 56.38 43.82 -7.11
CA ALA A 108 56.17 45.20 -7.53
C ALA A 108 57.43 45.83 -8.15
N SER A 109 57.25 46.73 -9.14
CA SER A 109 58.36 47.41 -9.83
C SER A 109 57.98 48.78 -10.43
N CYS A 110 58.98 49.63 -10.71
CA CYS A 110 58.78 50.95 -11.33
C CYS A 110 58.74 50.89 -12.86
N GLN A 111 57.69 51.45 -13.48
CA GLN A 111 57.39 51.44 -14.93
C GLN A 111 57.21 52.87 -15.47
N THR A 112 57.43 53.17 -16.77
CA THR A 112 57.39 54.56 -17.30
C THR A 112 55.98 55.12 -17.57
N LYS A 113 55.75 56.43 -17.35
CA LYS A 113 54.44 57.13 -17.39
C LYS A 113 53.98 57.55 -18.82
N PRO A 114 52.69 57.39 -19.23
CA PRO A 114 52.19 57.78 -20.57
C PRO A 114 51.75 59.28 -20.71
N PRO A 115 51.63 59.84 -21.94
CA PRO A 115 51.39 61.29 -22.18
C PRO A 115 49.90 61.74 -22.11
N ALA A 116 49.67 63.07 -21.92
CA ALA A 116 48.40 63.69 -21.47
C ALA A 116 47.24 63.83 -22.51
N PRO A 117 45.95 64.00 -22.06
CA PRO A 117 44.73 63.82 -22.87
C PRO A 117 44.27 65.02 -23.72
N ILE A 118 43.37 64.78 -24.70
CA ILE A 118 42.87 65.74 -25.72
C ILE A 118 41.41 66.18 -25.46
N PRO A 119 41.04 67.49 -25.49
CA PRO A 119 39.68 67.99 -25.20
C PRO A 119 38.62 67.69 -26.30
N CYS A 120 37.35 67.54 -25.89
CA CYS A 120 36.21 67.23 -26.76
C CYS A 120 35.65 68.44 -27.54
N PRO A 121 35.28 68.29 -28.82
CA PRO A 121 34.54 69.31 -29.58
C PRO A 121 33.06 69.43 -29.13
N GLU A 122 32.52 70.66 -29.12
CA GLU A 122 31.10 70.91 -28.78
C GLU A 122 30.13 70.16 -29.72
N GLY A 123 29.21 69.37 -29.15
CA GLY A 123 28.13 68.68 -29.86
C GLY A 123 28.47 67.28 -30.37
N MET A 124 29.61 66.72 -29.99
CA MET A 124 29.95 65.32 -30.28
C MET A 124 29.02 64.36 -29.54
N VAL A 125 28.47 63.38 -30.27
CA VAL A 125 27.72 62.24 -29.72
C VAL A 125 28.56 60.97 -29.89
N ALA A 126 28.29 59.94 -29.07
CA ALA A 126 29.06 58.71 -29.12
C ALA A 126 28.95 58.06 -30.51
N THR A 127 30.07 57.61 -31.08
CA THR A 127 30.13 57.00 -32.41
C THR A 127 30.96 55.72 -32.39
N CYS A 128 30.53 54.74 -33.17
CA CYS A 128 31.28 53.50 -33.37
C CYS A 128 32.28 53.67 -34.51
N GLU A 129 33.54 53.41 -34.23
CA GLU A 129 34.61 53.34 -35.23
C GLU A 129 34.89 51.90 -35.65
N ALA A 130 35.66 51.75 -36.74
CA ALA A 130 36.05 50.46 -37.25
C ALA A 130 36.87 49.68 -36.19
N GLY A 131 36.55 48.40 -36.01
CA GLY A 131 37.20 47.55 -35.01
C GLY A 131 36.48 47.43 -33.66
N GLY A 132 35.22 47.87 -33.56
CA GLY A 132 34.41 47.71 -32.34
C GLY A 132 34.73 48.72 -31.24
N ILE A 133 35.30 49.86 -31.64
CA ILE A 133 35.70 50.92 -30.73
C ILE A 133 34.56 51.94 -30.62
N LEU A 134 34.16 52.26 -29.39
CA LEU A 134 33.24 53.34 -29.06
C LEU A 134 34.04 54.58 -28.67
N GLN A 135 33.81 55.67 -29.39
CA GLN A 135 34.40 56.96 -29.07
C GLN A 135 33.32 57.92 -28.55
N TYR A 136 33.57 58.52 -27.39
CA TYR A 136 32.63 59.41 -26.71
C TYR A 136 33.36 60.51 -25.92
N CYS A 137 32.62 61.47 -25.36
CA CYS A 137 33.19 62.48 -24.47
C CYS A 137 32.98 62.04 -23.03
N ASP A 138 34.07 61.99 -22.26
CA ASP A 138 33.98 61.73 -20.83
C ASP A 138 33.42 62.93 -20.04
N ASP A 139 33.12 62.70 -18.76
CA ASP A 139 32.52 63.69 -17.87
C ASP A 139 33.44 64.90 -17.62
N ASP A 140 34.75 64.75 -17.86
CA ASP A 140 35.75 65.81 -17.76
C ASP A 140 35.91 66.62 -19.07
N GLY A 141 35.15 66.26 -20.11
CA GLY A 141 35.09 66.98 -21.37
C GLY A 141 36.25 66.68 -22.32
N ASN A 142 36.86 65.50 -22.21
CA ASN A 142 37.91 65.03 -23.11
C ASN A 142 37.42 63.86 -23.97
N ILE A 143 38.09 63.63 -25.10
CA ILE A 143 37.76 62.48 -25.96
C ILE A 143 38.24 61.22 -25.26
N ALA A 144 37.28 60.37 -24.93
CA ALA A 144 37.50 59.02 -24.45
C ALA A 144 37.24 58.00 -25.57
N VAL A 145 38.03 56.93 -25.56
CA VAL A 145 37.97 55.86 -26.55
C VAL A 145 37.96 54.55 -25.78
N GLU A 146 36.92 53.74 -25.99
CA GLU A 146 36.76 52.46 -25.32
C GLU A 146 36.50 51.36 -26.33
N THR A 147 37.17 50.22 -26.18
CA THR A 147 36.91 49.05 -27.01
C THR A 147 35.73 48.30 -26.41
N CYS A 148 34.66 48.04 -27.18
CA CYS A 148 33.47 47.39 -26.61
C CYS A 148 33.78 46.00 -26.02
N THR A 149 34.83 45.33 -26.50
CA THR A 149 35.33 44.07 -25.95
C THR A 149 35.80 44.15 -24.49
N ASN A 150 36.07 45.36 -23.97
CA ASN A 150 36.37 45.56 -22.55
C ASN A 150 35.17 45.23 -21.65
N PHE A 151 33.94 45.32 -22.18
CA PHE A 151 32.73 44.86 -21.48
C PHE A 151 32.51 43.34 -21.61
N GLY A 152 33.32 42.66 -22.41
CA GLY A 152 33.28 41.22 -22.66
C GLY A 152 33.63 40.91 -24.13
N GLU A 153 34.32 39.80 -24.41
CA GLU A 153 34.82 39.46 -25.76
C GLU A 153 33.72 39.38 -26.84
N SER A 154 32.47 39.12 -26.42
CA SER A 154 31.27 39.04 -27.26
C SER A 154 30.67 40.41 -27.60
N TYR A 155 31.11 41.51 -26.98
CA TYR A 155 30.51 42.83 -27.17
C TYR A 155 31.05 43.54 -28.40
N ILE A 156 30.14 44.04 -29.23
CA ILE A 156 30.45 44.79 -30.46
C ILE A 156 29.80 46.18 -30.42
N CYS A 157 30.36 47.13 -31.18
CA CYS A 157 29.83 48.50 -31.27
C CYS A 157 28.84 48.63 -32.43
N ARG A 158 27.64 49.18 -32.20
CA ARG A 158 26.67 49.47 -33.27
C ARG A 158 26.03 50.82 -33.06
N THR A 159 25.77 51.46 -34.19
CA THR A 159 25.00 52.70 -34.22
C THR A 159 23.51 52.38 -34.24
N GLN A 160 22.79 52.71 -33.17
CA GLN A 160 21.33 52.71 -33.14
C GLN A 160 20.82 54.14 -33.12
N ASN A 161 19.88 54.46 -34.01
CA ASN A 161 19.30 55.80 -34.14
C ASN A 161 20.32 56.96 -34.29
N GLY A 162 21.52 56.67 -34.80
CA GLY A 162 22.58 57.66 -35.03
C GLY A 162 23.56 57.85 -33.88
N VAL A 163 23.43 57.11 -32.76
CA VAL A 163 24.38 57.11 -31.63
C VAL A 163 25.01 55.71 -31.50
N GLY A 164 26.32 55.65 -31.31
CA GLY A 164 27.07 54.41 -31.08
C GLY A 164 26.92 53.93 -29.65
N GLU A 165 26.65 52.64 -29.47
CA GLU A 165 26.62 51.97 -28.16
C GLU A 165 27.24 50.56 -28.28
N CYS A 166 27.82 50.06 -27.17
CA CYS A 166 28.34 48.70 -27.06
C CYS A 166 27.22 47.74 -26.65
N PHE A 167 27.09 46.61 -27.34
CA PHE A 167 26.10 45.57 -27.04
C PHE A 167 26.70 44.19 -27.22
N GLU A 168 26.17 43.21 -26.50
CA GLU A 168 26.61 41.83 -26.61
C GLU A 168 26.08 41.18 -27.90
N ALA A 169 26.99 40.67 -28.75
CA ALA A 169 26.63 39.92 -29.95
C ALA A 169 26.12 38.53 -29.55
N LYS A 170 24.88 38.20 -29.96
CA LYS A 170 24.25 36.91 -29.64
C LYS A 170 24.62 35.79 -30.62
N CYS A 171 25.30 36.13 -31.70
CA CYS A 171 25.80 35.21 -32.70
C CYS A 171 26.94 35.83 -33.49
N GLN A 172 27.80 34.99 -34.07
CA GLN A 172 28.85 35.44 -34.97
C GLN A 172 28.28 35.75 -36.36
N GLU A 173 28.69 36.89 -36.93
CA GLU A 173 28.16 37.38 -38.20
C GLU A 173 28.32 36.34 -39.33
N GLY A 174 27.23 36.06 -40.05
CA GLY A 174 27.24 35.10 -41.16
C GLY A 174 26.99 33.64 -40.78
N THR A 175 27.01 33.28 -39.48
CA THR A 175 26.61 31.95 -39.03
C THR A 175 25.15 31.67 -39.35
N THR A 176 24.84 30.43 -39.74
CA THR A 176 23.46 29.95 -39.92
C THR A 176 23.11 28.93 -38.85
N ARG A 177 21.81 28.78 -38.57
CA ARG A 177 21.28 27.68 -37.75
C ARG A 177 19.90 27.28 -38.19
N CYS A 178 19.54 26.01 -38.07
CA CYS A 178 18.14 25.61 -38.19
C CYS A 178 17.37 25.99 -36.92
N ASN A 179 16.35 26.84 -37.07
CA ASN A 179 15.44 27.17 -35.96
C ASN A 179 14.41 26.04 -35.78
N THR A 180 13.88 25.52 -36.91
CA THR A 180 13.05 24.32 -36.95
C THR A 180 13.36 23.56 -38.24
N THR A 181 12.83 22.34 -38.39
CA THR A 181 12.95 21.55 -39.63
C THR A 181 12.47 22.27 -40.89
N ARG A 182 11.74 23.40 -40.78
CA ARG A 182 11.23 24.18 -41.92
C ARG A 182 11.84 25.59 -42.05
N TYR A 183 12.70 26.03 -41.13
CA TYR A 183 13.18 27.41 -41.06
C TYR A 183 14.69 27.48 -40.77
N VAL A 184 15.41 28.23 -41.61
CA VAL A 184 16.83 28.56 -41.42
C VAL A 184 16.97 30.00 -40.91
N GLU A 185 17.83 30.19 -39.92
CA GLU A 185 18.21 31.49 -39.36
C GLU A 185 19.62 31.85 -39.79
N LYS A 186 19.85 33.12 -40.15
CA LYS A 186 21.18 33.66 -40.45
C LYS A 186 21.51 34.84 -39.55
N CYS A 187 22.69 34.83 -38.94
CA CYS A 187 23.16 35.93 -38.11
C CYS A 187 23.48 37.15 -38.98
N THR A 188 22.80 38.26 -38.74
CA THR A 188 23.02 39.54 -39.43
C THR A 188 22.98 40.70 -38.45
N GLY A 189 24.07 41.46 -38.35
CA GLY A 189 24.27 42.50 -37.35
C GLY A 189 24.30 41.98 -35.91
N GLY A 190 24.85 40.77 -35.68
CA GLY A 190 24.96 40.14 -34.37
C GLY A 190 23.67 39.54 -33.79
N VAL A 191 22.62 39.37 -34.61
CA VAL A 191 21.33 38.76 -34.24
C VAL A 191 20.84 37.81 -35.34
N PHE A 192 20.27 36.66 -34.98
CA PHE A 192 19.68 35.70 -35.93
C PHE A 192 18.37 36.21 -36.55
N VAL A 193 18.26 36.10 -37.88
CA VAL A 193 17.06 36.46 -38.67
C VAL A 193 16.52 35.21 -39.36
N SER A 194 15.24 34.88 -39.13
CA SER A 194 14.60 33.62 -39.57
C SER A 194 13.93 33.70 -40.95
N THR A 195 14.13 32.68 -41.79
CA THR A 195 13.53 32.52 -43.13
C THR A 195 13.03 31.09 -43.35
N ALA A 196 11.84 30.93 -43.95
CA ALA A 196 11.25 29.61 -44.23
C ALA A 196 11.86 28.93 -45.48
N CYS A 197 12.26 27.66 -45.40
CA CYS A 197 12.89 26.92 -46.50
C CYS A 197 12.01 26.83 -47.75
N ASN A 198 10.70 26.65 -47.56
CA ASN A 198 9.76 26.60 -48.68
C ASN A 198 9.61 27.94 -49.41
N LYS A 199 9.89 29.07 -48.76
CA LYS A 199 9.92 30.39 -49.40
C LYS A 199 11.21 30.66 -50.16
N ILE A 200 12.32 30.05 -49.73
CA ILE A 200 13.63 30.17 -50.39
C ILE A 200 13.62 29.39 -51.71
N HIS A 201 13.11 28.14 -51.69
CA HIS A 201 13.16 27.23 -52.85
C HIS A 201 11.82 27.04 -53.58
N ASN A 202 10.73 27.71 -53.14
CA ASN A 202 9.37 27.57 -53.69
C ASN A 202 8.88 26.10 -53.79
N SER A 203 9.26 25.24 -52.83
CA SER A 203 8.86 23.82 -52.75
C SER A 203 8.68 23.39 -51.29
N ASN A 204 7.75 22.45 -51.04
CA ASN A 204 7.45 21.95 -49.70
C ASN A 204 8.34 20.78 -49.25
N ASN A 205 9.16 20.23 -50.15
CA ASN A 205 10.06 19.09 -49.88
C ASN A 205 11.45 19.53 -49.36
N PHE A 206 11.62 20.83 -49.09
CA PHE A 206 12.86 21.37 -48.56
C PHE A 206 12.76 21.58 -47.05
N PHE A 207 13.69 20.97 -46.33
CA PHE A 207 13.81 21.03 -44.88
C PHE A 207 15.19 21.55 -44.49
N CYS A 208 15.28 22.20 -43.33
CA CYS A 208 16.53 22.75 -42.84
C CYS A 208 17.36 21.64 -42.19
N TYR A 209 18.61 21.46 -42.63
CA TYR A 209 19.58 20.54 -42.04
C TYR A 209 20.97 21.17 -41.97
N ASN A 210 21.77 20.75 -40.97
CA ASN A 210 23.18 21.11 -40.88
C ASN A 210 24.01 20.12 -41.69
N VAL A 211 24.75 20.62 -42.68
CA VAL A 211 25.70 19.79 -43.45
C VAL A 211 27.06 20.47 -43.41
N GLY A 212 28.05 19.81 -42.80
CA GLY A 212 29.41 20.33 -42.70
C GLY A 212 29.53 21.64 -41.92
N GLY A 213 28.69 21.86 -40.89
CA GLY A 213 28.73 23.04 -40.04
C GLY A 213 27.99 24.26 -40.60
N VAL A 214 27.26 24.09 -41.71
CA VAL A 214 26.40 25.13 -42.29
C VAL A 214 24.97 24.61 -42.34
N ASP A 215 24.07 25.28 -41.62
CA ASP A 215 22.63 25.04 -41.70
C ASP A 215 22.04 25.67 -42.96
N ASP A 216 21.44 24.85 -43.83
CA ASP A 216 20.78 25.27 -45.08
C ASP A 216 19.60 24.33 -45.44
N CYS A 217 18.84 24.68 -46.48
CA CYS A 217 17.64 23.94 -46.89
C CYS A 217 17.94 22.87 -47.97
N TYR A 218 17.62 21.60 -47.70
CA TYR A 218 17.86 20.44 -48.58
C TYR A 218 16.59 19.66 -48.93
N GLU A 219 16.59 18.97 -50.08
CA GLU A 219 15.46 18.18 -50.62
C GLU A 219 15.49 16.72 -50.12
N TYR A 220 14.35 16.16 -49.71
CA TYR A 220 14.20 14.76 -49.25
C TYR A 220 13.45 13.89 -50.29
N ASP A 221 13.96 12.68 -50.60
CA ASP A 221 13.37 11.69 -51.54
C ASP A 221 13.06 10.36 -50.83
N GLU A 222 11.77 10.02 -50.72
CA GLU A 222 11.21 8.89 -49.96
C GLU A 222 11.34 7.50 -50.66
N THR A 223 12.02 7.40 -51.81
CA THR A 223 11.98 6.17 -52.65
C THR A 223 13.19 5.22 -52.53
N LYS A 224 14.11 5.46 -51.59
CA LYS A 224 15.25 4.58 -51.25
C LYS A 224 15.54 4.65 -49.74
N ALA A 225 14.84 3.85 -48.95
CA ALA A 225 14.87 4.01 -47.49
C ALA A 225 15.72 2.96 -46.75
N ASP A 226 16.21 1.93 -47.44
CA ASP A 226 16.94 0.78 -46.89
C ASP A 226 17.73 0.17 -48.08
N ALA A 227 19.03 0.41 -48.14
CA ALA A 227 19.87 0.21 -49.32
C ALA A 227 20.62 -1.13 -49.30
N ASP A 228 20.96 -1.65 -48.13
CA ASP A 228 21.48 -3.01 -47.96
C ASP A 228 20.40 -4.06 -47.72
N GLY A 229 19.17 -3.70 -47.36
CA GLY A 229 18.05 -4.62 -47.19
C GLY A 229 18.08 -5.40 -45.88
N ASP A 230 18.71 -4.87 -44.84
CA ASP A 230 18.82 -5.47 -43.51
C ASP A 230 17.61 -5.18 -42.59
N THR A 231 16.66 -4.36 -43.06
CA THR A 231 15.45 -3.87 -42.39
C THR A 231 15.62 -2.65 -41.47
N ILE A 232 16.84 -2.17 -41.28
CA ILE A 232 17.13 -0.86 -40.69
C ILE A 232 17.05 0.20 -41.79
N PRO A 233 16.44 1.38 -41.55
CA PRO A 233 16.40 2.41 -42.57
C PRO A 233 17.72 3.17 -42.68
N ASP A 234 18.17 3.46 -43.91
CA ASP A 234 19.40 4.22 -44.26
C ASP A 234 19.66 5.46 -43.38
N VAL A 235 18.59 6.14 -42.97
CA VAL A 235 18.68 7.36 -42.14
C VAL A 235 19.10 7.07 -40.70
N VAL A 236 18.72 5.90 -40.16
CA VAL A 236 19.13 5.38 -38.85
C VAL A 236 20.59 4.90 -38.93
N GLU A 237 20.95 4.25 -40.02
CA GLU A 237 22.31 3.80 -40.32
C GLU A 237 23.23 4.95 -40.78
N GLY A 238 22.84 6.21 -40.59
CA GLY A 238 23.79 7.32 -40.75
C GLY A 238 24.17 7.64 -42.20
N ARG A 239 23.35 7.27 -43.18
CA ARG A 239 23.54 7.61 -44.62
C ARG A 239 23.85 9.08 -44.89
N LEU A 240 23.32 9.99 -44.09
CA LEU A 240 23.55 11.44 -44.25
C LEU A 240 25.01 11.84 -44.00
N PHE A 241 25.75 11.04 -43.23
CA PHE A 241 27.13 11.31 -42.86
C PHE A 241 28.12 10.33 -43.48
N ASN A 242 27.65 9.29 -44.21
CA ASN A 242 28.44 8.11 -44.55
C ASN A 242 29.18 7.61 -43.30
N THR A 243 28.44 7.41 -42.20
CA THR A 243 28.99 6.70 -41.04
C THR A 243 29.48 5.33 -41.50
N ASP A 244 30.62 4.93 -40.96
CA ASP A 244 31.39 3.72 -41.27
C ASP A 244 31.98 3.33 -39.90
N THR A 245 31.24 2.51 -39.15
CA THR A 245 31.44 2.28 -37.71
C THR A 245 32.65 1.37 -37.46
N ASP A 246 32.79 0.28 -38.21
CA ASP A 246 33.94 -0.62 -38.14
C ASP A 246 35.18 -0.14 -38.95
N GLY A 247 34.99 0.83 -39.85
CA GLY A 247 36.05 1.44 -40.65
C GLY A 247 36.54 0.58 -41.81
N ASP A 248 35.77 -0.39 -42.30
CA ASP A 248 36.14 -1.27 -43.41
C ASP A 248 36.08 -0.57 -44.79
N GLY A 249 35.45 0.61 -44.83
CA GLY A 249 35.28 1.44 -46.02
C GLY A 249 33.92 1.30 -46.70
N THR A 250 33.02 0.48 -46.17
CA THR A 250 31.60 0.36 -46.49
C THR A 250 30.82 1.20 -45.47
N PRO A 251 30.11 2.25 -45.91
CA PRO A 251 29.26 2.98 -44.97
C PRO A 251 28.15 2.10 -44.42
N ASP A 252 27.81 2.24 -43.14
CA ASP A 252 26.84 1.40 -42.39
C ASP A 252 25.54 1.13 -43.17
N TYR A 253 24.92 2.15 -43.80
CA TYR A 253 23.71 2.00 -44.64
C TYR A 253 23.89 1.17 -45.95
N LEU A 254 25.08 0.60 -46.15
CA LEU A 254 25.43 -0.33 -47.22
C LEU A 254 26.12 -1.59 -46.66
N ASP A 255 26.39 -1.61 -45.37
CA ASP A 255 26.99 -2.73 -44.65
C ASP A 255 25.87 -3.68 -44.19
N LEU A 256 26.21 -4.85 -43.66
CA LEU A 256 25.26 -5.77 -43.04
C LEU A 256 25.67 -6.14 -41.62
N ASP A 257 26.81 -5.62 -41.16
CA ASP A 257 27.52 -5.92 -39.92
C ASP A 257 28.37 -4.66 -39.64
N SER A 258 27.69 -3.60 -39.23
CA SER A 258 28.20 -2.21 -39.23
C SER A 258 29.32 -1.98 -38.20
N ASP A 259 29.38 -2.75 -37.11
CA ASP A 259 30.48 -2.71 -36.13
C ASP A 259 31.52 -3.84 -36.28
N GLY A 260 31.28 -4.79 -37.18
CA GLY A 260 32.20 -5.84 -37.55
C GLY A 260 32.39 -6.90 -36.46
N ASP A 261 31.45 -7.01 -35.53
CA ASP A 261 31.47 -7.97 -34.42
C ASP A 261 31.07 -9.39 -34.86
N THR A 262 30.66 -9.54 -36.12
CA THR A 262 30.19 -10.78 -36.77
C THR A 262 28.76 -11.18 -36.49
N ILE A 263 27.94 -10.35 -35.86
CA ILE A 263 26.49 -10.44 -35.78
C ILE A 263 25.91 -9.49 -36.87
N PRO A 264 24.83 -9.86 -37.58
CA PRO A 264 24.28 -8.97 -38.60
C PRO A 264 23.38 -7.91 -37.99
N ASP A 265 23.44 -6.67 -38.51
CA ASP A 265 22.66 -5.51 -38.06
C ASP A 265 21.14 -5.81 -37.91
N ALA A 266 20.60 -6.64 -38.80
CA ALA A 266 19.21 -7.11 -38.79
C ALA A 266 18.83 -7.92 -37.53
N VAL A 267 19.80 -8.58 -36.88
CA VAL A 267 19.65 -9.42 -35.67
C VAL A 267 19.80 -8.56 -34.42
N GLU A 268 20.79 -7.67 -34.37
CA GLU A 268 21.03 -6.76 -33.23
C GLU A 268 19.95 -5.69 -33.13
N GLY A 269 19.57 -5.13 -34.29
CA GLY A 269 18.54 -4.13 -34.42
C GLY A 269 18.92 -2.77 -33.83
N THR A 270 17.93 -1.87 -33.78
CA THR A 270 18.14 -0.46 -33.40
C THR A 270 17.95 -0.18 -31.90
N ALA A 271 17.98 -1.21 -31.06
CA ALA A 271 17.91 -1.04 -29.62
C ALA A 271 19.25 -0.49 -29.09
N ASP A 272 19.28 -0.11 -27.81
CA ASP A 272 20.45 0.38 -27.08
C ASP A 272 20.28 -0.25 -25.69
N ALA A 273 20.80 -1.47 -25.52
CA ALA A 273 20.45 -2.32 -24.40
C ALA A 273 21.14 -1.89 -23.09
N ASP A 274 22.37 -1.42 -23.18
CA ASP A 274 23.14 -0.91 -22.03
C ASP A 274 22.90 0.59 -21.73
N GLY A 275 22.34 1.34 -22.69
CA GLY A 275 21.97 2.74 -22.56
C GLY A 275 23.14 3.71 -22.70
N ASP A 276 24.25 3.31 -23.34
CA ASP A 276 25.43 4.16 -23.55
C ASP A 276 25.24 5.20 -24.67
N GLY A 277 24.20 5.02 -25.50
CA GLY A 277 23.81 5.89 -26.60
C GLY A 277 24.27 5.40 -27.98
N THR A 278 24.96 4.28 -28.06
CA THR A 278 25.32 3.53 -29.26
C THR A 278 24.25 2.46 -29.48
N PRO A 279 23.54 2.44 -30.62
CA PRO A 279 22.62 1.36 -30.91
C PRO A 279 23.36 0.03 -31.09
N ASN A 280 22.73 -1.09 -30.72
CA ASN A 280 23.32 -2.43 -30.73
C ASN A 280 24.04 -2.78 -32.04
N PHE A 281 23.43 -2.53 -33.22
CA PHE A 281 24.07 -2.76 -34.54
C PHE A 281 25.36 -1.94 -34.82
N ARG A 282 25.78 -1.11 -33.88
CA ARG A 282 26.99 -0.28 -33.93
C ARG A 282 27.84 -0.45 -32.67
N ASP A 283 27.45 -1.37 -31.79
CA ASP A 283 28.03 -1.55 -30.48
C ASP A 283 28.63 -2.95 -30.35
N THR A 284 29.95 -3.01 -30.15
CA THR A 284 30.68 -4.26 -30.05
C THR A 284 30.48 -5.01 -28.71
N ASP A 285 29.73 -4.41 -27.77
CA ASP A 285 29.44 -4.89 -26.40
C ASP A 285 28.03 -4.37 -26.01
N SER A 286 27.00 -4.88 -26.67
CA SER A 286 25.63 -4.32 -26.67
C SER A 286 24.97 -4.29 -25.28
N ASP A 287 25.35 -5.19 -24.37
CA ASP A 287 24.82 -5.27 -23.01
C ASP A 287 25.72 -4.57 -21.97
N GLY A 288 26.91 -4.12 -22.39
CA GLY A 288 27.88 -3.41 -21.59
C GLY A 288 28.47 -4.22 -20.44
N ASN A 289 28.41 -5.56 -20.50
CA ASN A 289 28.94 -6.44 -19.45
C ASN A 289 30.48 -6.56 -19.53
N GLY A 290 31.08 -6.18 -20.66
CA GLY A 290 32.52 -6.17 -20.88
C GLY A 290 33.07 -7.41 -21.56
N ILE A 291 32.23 -8.38 -21.94
CA ILE A 291 32.48 -9.39 -22.98
C ILE A 291 32.09 -8.76 -24.32
N LEU A 292 32.66 -9.22 -25.43
CA LEU A 292 32.28 -8.67 -26.74
C LEU A 292 31.20 -9.57 -27.34
N ASP A 293 30.22 -8.98 -28.00
CA ASP A 293 29.13 -9.65 -28.70
C ASP A 293 29.65 -10.77 -29.65
N ALA A 294 30.79 -10.51 -30.30
CA ALA A 294 31.56 -11.45 -31.13
C ALA A 294 31.98 -12.77 -30.41
N ILE A 295 32.01 -12.78 -29.08
CA ILE A 295 32.39 -13.89 -28.21
C ILE A 295 31.14 -14.61 -27.68
N GLU A 296 30.12 -13.86 -27.25
CA GLU A 296 28.86 -14.37 -26.71
C GLU A 296 27.98 -15.02 -27.78
N GLY A 297 27.79 -14.36 -28.92
CA GLY A 297 26.78 -14.72 -29.90
C GLY A 297 27.25 -14.86 -31.36
N PRO A 298 28.47 -15.37 -31.69
CA PRO A 298 29.03 -15.21 -33.04
C PRO A 298 28.10 -15.74 -34.16
N CYS A 299 27.63 -14.84 -35.05
CA CYS A 299 26.72 -15.17 -36.16
C CYS A 299 27.15 -14.69 -37.56
N LYS A 300 28.11 -15.38 -38.17
CA LYS A 300 28.74 -14.90 -39.42
C LYS A 300 27.79 -14.78 -40.62
N ILE A 301 27.98 -13.69 -41.38
CA ILE A 301 27.44 -13.53 -42.74
C ILE A 301 28.18 -14.46 -43.73
N LYS A 302 27.44 -15.23 -44.53
CA LYS A 302 28.01 -16.04 -45.64
C LYS A 302 27.97 -15.29 -46.96
N TYR A 303 29.16 -15.01 -47.50
CA TYR A 303 29.36 -14.49 -48.84
C TYR A 303 29.44 -15.62 -49.89
N GLY A 304 28.89 -15.40 -51.08
CA GLY A 304 29.07 -16.26 -52.26
C GLY A 304 30.52 -16.27 -52.77
N GLU A 305 30.86 -17.19 -53.67
CA GLU A 305 32.20 -17.24 -54.31
C GLU A 305 32.56 -15.96 -55.11
N ASP A 306 31.57 -15.11 -55.39
CA ASP A 306 31.69 -13.81 -56.05
C ASP A 306 31.82 -12.63 -55.07
N GLY A 307 31.80 -12.89 -53.75
CA GLY A 307 31.92 -11.88 -52.70
C GLY A 307 30.62 -11.13 -52.39
N ASN A 308 29.47 -11.55 -52.92
CA ASN A 308 28.17 -10.93 -52.62
C ASN A 308 27.40 -11.73 -51.55
N PRO A 309 26.57 -11.08 -50.71
CA PRO A 309 25.65 -11.78 -49.80
C PRO A 309 24.66 -12.67 -50.56
N LEU A 310 24.30 -13.83 -50.00
CA LEU A 310 23.31 -14.75 -50.59
C LEU A 310 21.90 -14.12 -50.54
N LEU A 311 21.05 -14.35 -51.57
CA LEU A 311 19.68 -13.81 -51.66
C LEU A 311 18.60 -14.90 -51.56
N ASP A 312 17.41 -14.59 -51.01
CA ASP A 312 16.28 -15.52 -50.84
C ASP A 312 15.45 -15.62 -52.12
N GLU A 313 14.41 -16.45 -52.11
CA GLU A 313 13.49 -16.62 -53.24
C GLU A 313 12.67 -15.36 -53.57
N ASN A 314 12.65 -14.36 -52.69
CA ASN A 314 12.00 -13.07 -52.88
C ASN A 314 12.97 -11.96 -53.31
N GLY A 315 14.28 -12.26 -53.37
CA GLY A 315 15.33 -11.31 -53.74
C GLY A 315 15.83 -10.46 -52.58
N ASN A 316 15.47 -10.77 -51.34
CA ASN A 316 16.02 -10.15 -50.15
C ASN A 316 17.37 -10.79 -49.83
N LYS A 317 18.32 -10.03 -49.29
CA LYS A 317 19.56 -10.61 -48.77
C LYS A 317 19.24 -11.53 -47.60
N VAL A 318 19.93 -12.67 -47.51
CA VAL A 318 19.67 -13.71 -46.52
C VAL A 318 20.88 -13.87 -45.64
N ALA A 319 20.71 -13.54 -44.37
CA ALA A 319 21.51 -14.12 -43.31
C ALA A 319 21.14 -15.62 -43.22
N VAL A 320 21.90 -16.50 -43.89
CA VAL A 320 21.72 -17.96 -43.73
C VAL A 320 22.99 -18.69 -43.32
N ASP A 321 22.87 -19.28 -42.14
CA ASP A 321 23.41 -20.58 -41.74
C ASP A 321 24.88 -20.60 -41.27
N ALA A 322 25.26 -19.65 -40.40
CA ALA A 322 26.50 -19.74 -39.64
C ALA A 322 26.46 -19.24 -38.18
N CYS A 323 25.32 -18.83 -37.62
CA CYS A 323 25.21 -18.79 -36.15
C CYS A 323 25.38 -20.22 -35.62
N ARG A 324 26.15 -20.44 -34.55
CA ARG A 324 26.28 -21.77 -33.93
C ARG A 324 24.89 -22.28 -33.52
N PRO A 325 24.36 -23.36 -34.12
CA PRO A 325 23.07 -23.89 -33.71
C PRO A 325 23.23 -24.66 -32.38
N TYR A 326 22.52 -24.23 -31.33
CA TYR A 326 22.40 -24.99 -30.09
C TYR A 326 21.37 -26.13 -30.22
N ILE A 327 21.64 -27.28 -29.59
CA ILE A 327 20.81 -28.50 -29.65
C ILE A 327 20.32 -28.82 -28.23
N VAL A 328 19.08 -28.45 -27.92
CA VAL A 328 18.42 -28.87 -26.67
C VAL A 328 17.72 -30.22 -26.89
N GLY A 329 18.16 -31.27 -26.20
CA GLY A 329 17.51 -32.58 -26.23
C GLY A 329 17.44 -33.23 -27.62
N GLY A 330 18.37 -32.88 -28.53
CA GLY A 330 18.39 -33.37 -29.90
C GLY A 330 17.57 -32.55 -30.91
N ASN A 331 16.97 -31.42 -30.50
CA ASN A 331 16.22 -30.53 -31.36
C ASN A 331 16.94 -29.17 -31.52
N ILE A 332 16.97 -28.65 -32.76
CA ILE A 332 17.44 -27.31 -33.06
C ILE A 332 16.30 -26.33 -32.73
N VAL A 333 16.51 -25.40 -31.80
CA VAL A 333 15.56 -24.32 -31.51
C VAL A 333 15.67 -23.27 -32.62
N ARG A 334 14.53 -22.78 -33.12
CA ARG A 334 14.45 -21.76 -34.18
C ARG A 334 13.40 -20.73 -33.77
N THR A 335 13.72 -19.45 -33.84
CA THR A 335 12.73 -18.36 -33.75
C THR A 335 11.91 -18.27 -35.04
N ILE A 336 10.84 -17.46 -35.03
CA ILE A 336 9.80 -17.38 -36.08
C ILE A 336 10.35 -17.01 -37.47
N ASP A 337 11.56 -16.45 -37.57
CA ASP A 337 12.23 -16.11 -38.83
C ASP A 337 13.45 -17.00 -39.15
N GLY A 338 13.66 -18.09 -38.39
CA GLY A 338 14.54 -19.18 -38.81
C GLY A 338 16.05 -19.01 -38.59
N ILE A 339 16.48 -17.95 -37.90
CA ILE A 339 17.86 -17.72 -37.46
C ILE A 339 18.02 -18.27 -36.02
N PRO A 340 18.95 -19.21 -35.76
CA PRO A 340 19.29 -19.61 -34.40
C PRO A 340 20.23 -18.56 -33.79
N ILE A 341 19.71 -17.71 -32.90
CA ILE A 341 20.54 -16.89 -31.99
C ILE A 341 21.02 -17.76 -30.81
N ALA A 342 22.19 -17.46 -30.27
CA ALA A 342 22.63 -18.05 -29.00
C ALA A 342 21.76 -17.46 -27.87
N ASP A 343 21.25 -18.33 -27.01
CA ASP A 343 20.29 -18.08 -25.92
C ASP A 343 20.47 -19.28 -24.98
N THR A 344 21.41 -19.13 -24.05
CA THR A 344 22.03 -20.22 -23.29
C THR A 344 21.10 -20.75 -22.21
N ASP A 345 20.36 -19.88 -21.52
CA ASP A 345 19.39 -20.23 -20.48
C ASP A 345 17.95 -20.47 -21.02
N GLY A 346 17.67 -20.03 -22.25
CA GLY A 346 16.39 -20.22 -22.94
C GLY A 346 15.30 -19.24 -22.51
N ASP A 347 15.65 -18.10 -21.90
CA ASP A 347 14.71 -17.09 -21.43
C ASP A 347 14.17 -16.16 -22.54
N THR A 348 14.70 -16.33 -23.77
CA THR A 348 14.40 -15.58 -25.01
C THR A 348 15.16 -14.27 -25.20
N VAL A 349 16.08 -13.93 -24.32
CA VAL A 349 17.09 -12.90 -24.52
C VAL A 349 18.32 -13.54 -25.19
N PRO A 350 18.84 -12.98 -26.29
CA PRO A 350 20.08 -13.49 -26.88
C PRO A 350 21.28 -13.25 -25.96
N ASP A 351 22.25 -14.17 -25.98
CA ASP A 351 23.48 -14.14 -25.16
C ASP A 351 24.32 -12.84 -25.26
N PHE A 352 24.22 -12.07 -26.35
CA PHE A 352 24.93 -10.79 -26.52
C PHE A 352 24.13 -9.58 -25.96
N LEU A 353 22.92 -9.83 -25.46
CA LEU A 353 22.03 -8.84 -24.85
C LEU A 353 21.61 -9.23 -23.43
N ASP A 354 22.12 -10.34 -22.92
CA ASP A 354 21.80 -10.89 -21.62
C ASP A 354 22.96 -10.66 -20.65
N LEU A 355 22.64 -10.27 -19.43
CA LEU A 355 23.63 -9.94 -18.40
C LEU A 355 24.00 -11.15 -17.53
N ASP A 356 23.35 -12.29 -17.74
CA ASP A 356 23.40 -13.54 -16.95
C ASP A 356 23.10 -14.73 -17.87
N ASN A 357 24.02 -15.05 -18.79
CA ASN A 357 23.73 -15.91 -19.94
C ASN A 357 23.31 -17.34 -19.58
N ASP A 358 23.71 -17.87 -18.44
CA ASP A 358 23.33 -19.20 -17.97
C ASP A 358 22.11 -19.20 -17.02
N GLY A 359 21.63 -18.00 -16.64
CA GLY A 359 20.43 -17.78 -15.84
C GLY A 359 20.58 -18.26 -14.39
N ASP A 360 21.79 -18.34 -13.88
CA ASP A 360 22.08 -18.82 -12.53
C ASP A 360 21.99 -17.72 -11.47
N THR A 361 21.77 -16.46 -11.87
CA THR A 361 21.68 -15.24 -11.05
C THR A 361 23.02 -14.56 -10.72
N ILE A 362 24.13 -15.04 -11.28
CA ILE A 362 25.45 -14.43 -11.19
C ILE A 362 25.76 -13.75 -12.54
N PRO A 363 25.86 -12.41 -12.61
CA PRO A 363 26.09 -11.75 -13.88
C PRO A 363 27.43 -12.11 -14.53
N ASP A 364 27.50 -12.20 -15.86
CA ASP A 364 28.68 -12.68 -16.61
C ASP A 364 29.95 -11.89 -16.27
N ASN A 365 29.79 -10.57 -16.08
CA ASN A 365 30.89 -9.68 -15.71
C ASN A 365 31.52 -10.00 -14.35
N ILE A 366 30.85 -10.75 -13.48
CA ILE A 366 31.36 -11.28 -12.22
C ILE A 366 32.08 -12.60 -12.46
N GLU A 367 31.64 -13.41 -13.41
CA GLU A 367 32.17 -14.73 -13.73
C GLU A 367 33.47 -14.65 -14.53
N ILE A 368 33.56 -13.72 -15.48
CA ILE A 368 34.79 -13.48 -16.25
C ILE A 368 35.90 -12.81 -15.43
N ARG A 369 35.61 -12.28 -14.23
CA ARG A 369 36.59 -11.59 -13.35
C ARG A 369 37.67 -12.50 -12.75
N GLY A 370 37.90 -13.68 -13.31
CA GLY A 370 38.96 -14.62 -12.97
C GLY A 370 40.36 -13.97 -12.87
N GLN A 371 40.68 -13.53 -11.66
CA GLN A 371 42.00 -13.30 -11.06
C GLN A 371 42.84 -12.06 -11.42
N SER A 372 42.95 -11.15 -10.43
CA SER A 372 44.22 -10.51 -10.06
C SER A 372 44.57 -10.80 -8.59
N LEU A 373 45.23 -11.93 -8.33
CA LEU A 373 45.82 -12.25 -7.03
C LEU A 373 47.10 -11.44 -6.78
N ARG A 374 46.95 -10.19 -6.33
CA ARG A 374 47.95 -9.52 -5.49
C ARG A 374 47.29 -8.85 -4.30
N SER A 375 46.73 -9.65 -3.38
CA SER A 375 46.73 -9.39 -1.93
C SER A 375 45.71 -10.29 -1.20
N HIS A 376 46.05 -11.56 -0.94
CA HIS A 376 45.54 -12.24 0.26
C HIS A 376 46.73 -12.51 1.18
N THR A 377 46.76 -11.79 2.30
CA THR A 377 47.83 -11.84 3.31
C THR A 377 47.56 -12.86 4.43
N ASP A 378 46.54 -13.70 4.29
CA ASP A 378 46.20 -14.71 5.30
C ASP A 378 46.36 -16.13 4.72
N PRO A 379 47.31 -16.93 5.24
CA PRO A 379 47.55 -18.31 4.77
C PRO A 379 46.47 -19.32 5.17
N ASN A 380 45.39 -18.90 5.84
CA ASN A 380 44.28 -19.76 6.27
C ASN A 380 42.91 -19.38 5.65
N THR A 381 42.87 -18.53 4.63
CA THR A 381 41.62 -18.21 3.91
C THR A 381 41.70 -18.64 2.45
N PHE A 382 40.57 -19.18 2.02
CA PHE A 382 40.27 -19.98 0.84
C PHE A 382 40.86 -19.43 -0.46
N SER A 383 41.41 -20.34 -1.28
CA SER A 383 41.87 -20.05 -2.63
C SER A 383 40.89 -20.67 -3.61
N GLY A 384 39.97 -19.88 -4.16
CA GLY A 384 39.30 -20.27 -5.41
C GLY A 384 40.34 -20.32 -6.51
N GLU A 385 40.71 -21.53 -6.92
CA GLU A 385 41.60 -21.79 -8.05
C GLU A 385 40.85 -22.75 -8.98
N CYS A 386 40.76 -22.44 -10.28
CA CYS A 386 40.24 -23.41 -11.24
C CYS A 386 40.91 -24.80 -11.04
N PRO A 387 40.16 -25.90 -11.15
CA PRO A 387 40.68 -27.25 -11.04
C PRO A 387 41.92 -27.50 -11.92
N ARG A 388 42.87 -28.29 -11.41
CA ARG A 388 44.10 -28.62 -12.15
C ARG A 388 43.82 -29.54 -13.33
N ARG A 389 43.93 -29.02 -14.56
CA ARG A 389 43.93 -29.86 -15.79
C ARG A 389 45.20 -30.73 -15.86
N PRO A 390 45.11 -32.03 -16.23
CA PRO A 390 46.27 -32.91 -16.34
C PRO A 390 47.28 -32.42 -17.40
N GLY A 391 48.49 -32.06 -16.96
CA GLY A 391 49.60 -31.68 -17.84
C GLY A 391 49.91 -30.17 -17.89
N GLU A 392 49.08 -29.33 -17.28
CA GLU A 392 49.33 -27.90 -17.11
C GLU A 392 49.76 -27.61 -15.67
N GLY A 393 50.86 -26.87 -15.48
CA GLY A 393 51.29 -26.45 -14.14
C GLY A 393 50.32 -25.43 -13.54
N ALA A 394 50.30 -25.29 -12.21
CA ALA A 394 49.49 -24.29 -11.51
C ALA A 394 49.75 -22.89 -12.09
N LYS A 395 48.76 -22.36 -12.81
CA LYS A 395 48.72 -20.98 -13.29
C LYS A 395 47.35 -20.45 -12.96
N ASN A 396 47.33 -19.28 -12.34
CA ASN A 396 46.22 -18.35 -12.38
C ASN A 396 45.71 -18.27 -13.83
N ARG A 397 44.53 -18.84 -14.12
CA ARG A 397 43.84 -18.59 -15.39
C ARG A 397 43.29 -17.17 -15.26
N ILE A 398 43.83 -16.27 -16.06
CA ILE A 398 43.30 -14.92 -16.18
C ILE A 398 42.47 -14.93 -17.45
N GLY A 399 41.16 -14.89 -17.27
CA GLY A 399 40.24 -14.67 -18.39
C GLY A 399 40.39 -13.25 -18.89
N THR A 400 40.22 -13.09 -20.19
CA THR A 400 40.00 -11.77 -20.79
C THR A 400 38.65 -11.80 -21.49
N PRO A 401 38.01 -10.64 -21.71
CA PRO A 401 36.82 -10.58 -22.56
C PRO A 401 36.96 -11.35 -23.89
N GLN A 402 38.17 -11.34 -24.49
CA GLN A 402 38.46 -12.02 -25.76
C GLN A 402 38.89 -13.49 -25.61
N ASP A 403 39.12 -13.97 -24.38
CA ASP A 403 39.51 -15.35 -24.05
C ASP A 403 38.98 -15.67 -22.64
N PRO A 404 37.66 -15.90 -22.50
CA PRO A 404 37.00 -16.07 -21.20
C PRO A 404 37.55 -17.27 -20.42
N VAL A 405 37.35 -17.27 -19.10
CA VAL A 405 37.75 -18.42 -18.27
C VAL A 405 36.87 -19.62 -18.61
N ASP A 406 37.51 -20.79 -18.68
CA ASP A 406 36.87 -22.11 -18.72
C ASP A 406 37.64 -22.91 -17.65
N CYS A 407 37.06 -23.11 -16.48
CA CYS A 407 37.73 -23.73 -15.34
C CYS A 407 37.80 -25.26 -15.52
N ASN A 408 36.71 -25.91 -15.92
CA ASN A 408 36.59 -27.38 -15.96
C ASN A 408 37.18 -28.03 -17.25
N GLY A 409 37.33 -27.28 -18.34
CA GLY A 409 37.90 -27.72 -19.61
C GLY A 409 36.97 -28.39 -20.59
N ASP A 410 35.67 -28.20 -20.46
CA ASP A 410 34.66 -28.73 -21.36
C ASP A 410 34.41 -27.86 -22.60
N THR A 411 35.13 -26.74 -22.74
CA THR A 411 35.05 -25.75 -23.82
C THR A 411 33.86 -24.79 -23.78
N ILE A 412 33.08 -24.83 -22.70
CA ILE A 412 32.06 -23.84 -22.35
C ILE A 412 32.74 -22.82 -21.43
N PRO A 413 32.69 -21.52 -21.74
CA PRO A 413 33.10 -20.48 -20.79
C PRO A 413 32.32 -20.55 -19.48
N ASP A 414 32.96 -20.18 -18.38
CA ASP A 414 32.35 -20.21 -17.05
C ASP A 414 31.05 -19.39 -16.99
N TYR A 415 31.00 -18.21 -17.63
CA TYR A 415 29.80 -17.37 -17.71
C TYR A 415 28.62 -17.96 -18.52
N MET A 416 28.83 -19.12 -19.14
CA MET A 416 27.79 -19.86 -19.87
C MET A 416 27.50 -21.21 -19.20
N SER A 417 27.92 -21.40 -17.95
CA SER A 417 28.00 -22.69 -17.28
C SER A 417 27.45 -22.65 -15.86
N LEU A 418 26.28 -23.27 -15.67
CA LEU A 418 25.62 -23.48 -14.36
C LEU A 418 26.48 -24.18 -13.29
N ASP A 419 27.62 -24.77 -13.68
CA ASP A 419 28.58 -25.52 -12.85
C ASP A 419 29.99 -25.31 -13.44
N SER A 420 30.61 -24.16 -13.13
CA SER A 420 31.87 -23.67 -13.71
C SER A 420 33.05 -24.62 -13.49
N ASP A 421 33.06 -25.38 -12.40
CA ASP A 421 34.17 -26.27 -12.06
C ASP A 421 33.91 -27.77 -12.32
N GLY A 422 32.66 -28.11 -12.68
CA GLY A 422 32.21 -29.41 -13.15
C GLY A 422 32.09 -30.46 -12.03
N ASP A 423 31.90 -30.02 -10.78
CA ASP A 423 31.87 -30.88 -9.62
C ASP A 423 30.48 -31.47 -9.32
N THR A 424 29.41 -30.93 -9.93
CA THR A 424 27.96 -31.18 -9.79
C THR A 424 27.17 -30.32 -8.80
N LEU A 425 27.80 -29.34 -8.16
CA LEU A 425 27.15 -28.27 -7.40
C LEU A 425 26.99 -27.04 -8.30
N PRO A 426 25.78 -26.43 -8.33
CA PRO A 426 25.60 -25.23 -9.14
C PRO A 426 26.29 -23.99 -8.55
N ASP A 427 26.81 -23.13 -9.41
CA ASP A 427 27.53 -21.90 -9.05
C ASP A 427 26.68 -20.98 -8.14
N SER A 428 25.39 -20.83 -8.45
CA SER A 428 24.40 -20.13 -7.65
C SER A 428 24.28 -20.64 -6.21
N PHE A 429 24.34 -21.96 -6.00
CA PHE A 429 24.31 -22.57 -4.67
C PHE A 429 25.60 -22.27 -3.91
N GLU A 430 26.75 -22.39 -4.59
CA GLU A 430 28.05 -22.10 -3.98
C GLU A 430 28.20 -20.63 -3.61
N ASN A 431 27.70 -19.69 -4.42
CA ASN A 431 27.75 -18.27 -4.11
C ASN A 431 26.89 -17.90 -2.88
N ASP A 432 25.70 -18.49 -2.75
CA ASP A 432 24.76 -18.23 -1.66
C ASP A 432 25.26 -18.76 -0.30
N VAL A 433 25.86 -19.95 -0.29
CA VAL A 433 26.39 -20.56 0.95
C VAL A 433 27.56 -19.74 1.51
N PHE A 434 28.31 -19.02 0.67
CA PHE A 434 29.55 -18.33 1.05
C PHE A 434 29.45 -16.80 1.23
N LYS A 435 28.25 -16.22 1.35
CA LYS A 435 28.01 -14.81 1.75
C LYS A 435 28.84 -13.78 0.95
N GLY A 436 28.87 -13.92 -0.37
CA GLY A 436 29.49 -12.93 -1.26
C GLY A 436 30.99 -13.12 -1.46
N ASP A 437 31.53 -14.31 -1.18
CA ASP A 437 32.81 -14.72 -1.76
C ASP A 437 32.59 -15.15 -3.22
N VAL A 438 32.86 -14.23 -4.14
CA VAL A 438 32.72 -14.46 -5.59
C VAL A 438 33.63 -15.57 -6.14
N TYR A 439 34.51 -16.15 -5.33
CA TYR A 439 35.38 -17.25 -5.75
C TYR A 439 34.93 -18.63 -5.27
N ALA A 440 33.78 -18.70 -4.58
CA ALA A 440 33.23 -19.95 -4.06
C ALA A 440 32.76 -20.90 -5.16
N ARG A 441 32.19 -20.38 -6.25
CA ARG A 441 31.73 -21.11 -7.46
C ARG A 441 32.81 -21.87 -8.27
N TYR A 442 34.03 -21.91 -7.73
CA TYR A 442 35.17 -22.61 -8.33
C TYR A 442 35.71 -23.68 -7.36
N SER A 443 34.88 -24.12 -6.41
CA SER A 443 35.26 -25.02 -5.33
C SER A 443 34.69 -26.42 -5.50
N LEU A 444 35.50 -27.33 -6.03
CA LEU A 444 35.16 -28.75 -6.17
C LEU A 444 34.47 -29.39 -4.95
N ASP A 445 33.49 -30.26 -5.20
CA ASP A 445 32.92 -31.30 -4.37
C ASP A 445 33.60 -32.62 -4.75
N THR A 446 34.79 -32.83 -4.21
CA THR A 446 35.65 -33.95 -4.63
C THR A 446 35.03 -35.31 -4.30
N ASP A 447 34.19 -35.39 -3.26
CA ASP A 447 33.59 -36.65 -2.81
C ASP A 447 32.08 -36.82 -3.11
N LYS A 448 31.46 -35.80 -3.71
CA LYS A 448 30.08 -35.77 -4.23
C LYS A 448 29.04 -35.97 -3.15
N ASP A 449 29.29 -35.45 -1.97
CA ASP A 449 28.37 -35.55 -0.84
C ASP A 449 27.42 -34.36 -0.71
N GLY A 450 27.51 -33.40 -1.63
CA GLY A 450 26.66 -32.20 -1.68
C GLY A 450 27.22 -31.02 -0.88
N VAL A 451 28.47 -31.11 -0.40
CA VAL A 451 29.18 -30.04 0.32
C VAL A 451 30.52 -29.79 -0.35
N SER A 452 30.78 -28.56 -0.79
CA SER A 452 32.05 -28.26 -1.48
C SER A 452 33.28 -28.34 -0.58
N ASP A 453 34.43 -28.69 -1.16
CA ASP A 453 35.72 -28.86 -0.48
C ASP A 453 36.13 -27.58 0.30
N ALA A 454 35.73 -26.39 -0.15
CA ALA A 454 35.97 -25.13 0.56
C ALA A 454 35.20 -25.04 1.89
N ILE A 455 33.98 -25.60 1.98
CA ILE A 455 33.24 -25.70 3.24
C ILE A 455 33.95 -26.71 4.15
N GLU A 456 34.32 -27.87 3.60
CA GLU A 456 35.00 -28.93 4.36
C GLU A 456 36.33 -28.47 4.96
N GLY A 457 37.09 -27.63 4.24
CA GLY A 457 38.36 -27.04 4.66
C GLY A 457 38.27 -26.11 5.88
N THR A 458 37.08 -25.60 6.22
CA THR A 458 36.85 -24.80 7.46
C THR A 458 36.75 -25.66 8.72
N LEU A 459 36.51 -26.97 8.58
CA LEU A 459 36.39 -27.90 9.70
C LEU A 459 37.78 -28.38 10.15
N PRO A 460 38.00 -28.68 11.45
CA PRO A 460 39.35 -28.92 11.98
C PRO A 460 39.94 -30.30 11.58
N THR A 461 40.40 -30.41 10.32
CA THR A 461 41.44 -31.26 9.68
C THR A 461 41.38 -32.80 9.77
N PRO A 462 41.95 -33.52 8.77
CA PRO A 462 43.40 -33.75 8.75
C PRO A 462 44.08 -33.60 7.37
N SER A 463 44.90 -32.54 7.20
CA SER A 463 46.26 -32.49 6.64
C SER A 463 46.68 -33.24 5.34
N ASP A 464 45.78 -33.82 4.56
CA ASP A 464 46.10 -34.56 3.32
C ASP A 464 45.23 -34.11 2.15
N PRO A 465 45.75 -33.28 1.22
CA PRO A 465 45.02 -32.81 0.02
C PRO A 465 44.64 -33.92 -0.96
N SER A 466 44.95 -35.19 -0.66
CA SER A 466 44.62 -36.35 -1.49
C SER A 466 43.55 -37.26 -0.89
N LYS A 467 42.91 -36.84 0.21
CA LYS A 467 41.80 -37.54 0.87
C LYS A 467 40.82 -36.54 1.50
N PRO A 468 39.70 -36.20 0.83
CA PRO A 468 38.60 -35.53 1.49
C PRO A 468 38.09 -36.42 2.63
N GLY A 469 37.79 -35.79 3.75
CA GLY A 469 37.34 -36.48 4.94
C GLY A 469 35.83 -36.50 4.95
N THR A 470 35.21 -37.68 4.83
CA THR A 470 33.78 -37.88 5.06
C THR A 470 33.25 -36.99 6.19
N LEU A 471 32.25 -36.15 5.88
CA LEU A 471 31.55 -35.27 6.83
C LEU A 471 31.25 -35.95 8.18
N PRO A 472 31.18 -35.20 9.30
CA PRO A 472 30.68 -35.73 10.56
C PRO A 472 29.28 -36.33 10.37
N ASP A 473 29.01 -37.51 10.96
CA ASP A 473 27.82 -38.35 10.78
C ASP A 473 26.40 -37.69 10.90
N LYS A 474 26.28 -36.38 11.22
CA LYS A 474 25.03 -35.62 11.10
C LYS A 474 25.27 -34.10 11.07
N LEU A 475 24.95 -33.43 9.95
CA LEU A 475 24.79 -31.97 9.89
C LEU A 475 23.53 -31.54 10.70
N PRO A 476 23.43 -30.30 11.19
CA PRO A 476 22.18 -29.77 11.73
C PRO A 476 21.04 -29.95 10.73
N ASP A 477 19.93 -30.50 11.21
CA ASP A 477 18.71 -30.82 10.48
C ASP A 477 17.60 -30.56 11.52
N SER A 478 16.94 -29.42 11.38
CA SER A 478 16.08 -28.82 12.39
C SER A 478 14.67 -29.38 12.39
N ASP A 479 14.25 -30.03 11.30
CA ASP A 479 12.95 -30.69 11.16
C ASP A 479 13.02 -32.23 11.07
N ASP A 480 14.23 -32.79 11.07
CA ASP A 480 14.55 -34.23 10.97
C ASP A 480 13.99 -34.86 9.66
N ASP A 481 13.89 -34.09 8.58
CA ASP A 481 13.40 -34.57 7.28
C ASP A 481 14.47 -35.26 6.42
N THR A 482 15.70 -35.35 6.94
CA THR A 482 16.93 -35.89 6.35
C THR A 482 17.70 -34.95 5.43
N LEU A 483 17.19 -33.74 5.20
CA LEU A 483 17.88 -32.66 4.50
C LEU A 483 18.55 -31.72 5.52
N PRO A 484 19.88 -31.52 5.47
CA PRO A 484 20.56 -30.57 6.35
C PRO A 484 20.06 -29.12 6.19
N ASP A 485 20.02 -28.36 7.30
CA ASP A 485 19.61 -26.94 7.34
C ASP A 485 20.38 -26.05 6.36
N ILE A 486 21.61 -26.43 5.98
CA ILE A 486 22.44 -25.63 5.07
C ILE A 486 21.98 -25.73 3.61
N ILE A 487 21.21 -26.77 3.27
CA ILE A 487 20.69 -27.02 1.91
C ILE A 487 19.15 -27.07 1.86
N SER A 488 18.46 -26.87 3.00
CA SER A 488 17.01 -26.82 3.03
C SER A 488 16.48 -25.43 2.61
N LEU A 489 15.39 -25.44 1.83
CA LEU A 489 14.67 -24.22 1.41
C LEU A 489 13.67 -23.73 2.46
N ASP A 490 13.35 -24.58 3.43
CA ASP A 490 12.46 -24.36 4.58
C ASP A 490 13.00 -25.27 5.70
N SER A 491 14.07 -24.82 6.36
CA SER A 491 14.92 -25.63 7.25
C SER A 491 14.19 -26.12 8.49
N ASP A 492 13.07 -25.50 8.86
CA ASP A 492 12.21 -26.02 9.90
C ASP A 492 10.91 -26.65 9.40
N SER A 493 10.56 -26.58 8.12
CA SER A 493 9.31 -27.15 7.58
C SER A 493 8.05 -26.61 8.27
N ASP A 494 7.98 -25.31 8.52
CA ASP A 494 6.76 -24.64 8.96
C ASP A 494 5.92 -24.07 7.78
N GLY A 495 6.48 -24.05 6.57
CA GLY A 495 5.85 -23.55 5.34
C GLY A 495 6.13 -22.07 5.06
N LEU A 496 7.14 -21.47 5.71
CA LEU A 496 7.72 -20.18 5.40
C LEU A 496 9.16 -20.38 4.87
N PRO A 497 9.49 -19.97 3.64
CA PRO A 497 10.83 -20.25 3.10
C PRO A 497 11.96 -19.50 3.80
N ASP A 498 13.13 -20.13 3.92
CA ASP A 498 14.34 -19.61 4.58
C ASP A 498 14.74 -18.22 4.07
N LYS A 499 14.56 -17.97 2.77
CA LYS A 499 14.82 -16.67 2.14
C LYS A 499 13.96 -15.56 2.73
N THR A 500 12.68 -15.84 3.00
CA THR A 500 11.73 -14.88 3.58
C THR A 500 12.08 -14.60 5.03
N GLU A 501 12.42 -15.66 5.77
CA GLU A 501 12.80 -15.58 7.17
C GLU A 501 14.11 -14.81 7.37
N TYR A 502 15.10 -15.08 6.54
CA TYR A 502 16.36 -14.35 6.53
C TYR A 502 16.12 -12.86 6.27
N GLN A 503 15.26 -12.51 5.31
CA GLN A 503 14.88 -11.12 5.08
C GLN A 503 14.21 -10.47 6.30
N LEU A 504 13.39 -11.22 7.05
CA LEU A 504 12.81 -10.72 8.29
C LEU A 504 13.89 -10.46 9.35
N GLU A 505 14.83 -11.39 9.51
CA GLU A 505 15.96 -11.29 10.46
C GLU A 505 16.84 -10.06 10.21
N ILE A 506 17.23 -9.81 8.96
CA ILE A 506 18.20 -8.74 8.63
C ILE A 506 17.55 -7.36 8.54
N ASN A 507 16.30 -7.27 8.06
CA ASN A 507 15.65 -5.99 7.78
C ASN A 507 14.86 -5.45 8.97
N ASN A 508 14.55 -6.28 9.97
CA ASN A 508 13.66 -5.89 11.06
C ASN A 508 14.33 -6.04 12.42
N SER A 509 14.50 -4.91 13.11
CA SER A 509 15.12 -4.87 14.44
C SER A 509 14.38 -5.68 15.51
N ILE A 510 13.09 -5.96 15.30
CA ILE A 510 12.26 -6.78 16.21
C ILE A 510 12.57 -8.27 16.10
N CYS A 511 13.00 -8.74 14.93
CA CYS A 511 13.39 -10.13 14.67
C CYS A 511 14.85 -10.41 15.01
N LYS A 512 15.61 -9.37 15.41
CA LYS A 512 17.05 -9.47 15.63
C LYS A 512 17.37 -10.45 16.78
N GLY A 513 18.09 -11.53 16.44
CA GLY A 513 18.55 -12.54 17.38
C GLY A 513 17.56 -13.68 17.63
N LEU A 514 16.41 -13.66 16.95
CA LEU A 514 15.60 -14.86 16.73
C LEU A 514 16.25 -15.71 15.62
N LYS A 515 15.88 -16.97 15.52
CA LYS A 515 16.46 -17.93 14.57
C LYS A 515 15.38 -18.50 13.64
N LEU A 516 14.75 -17.63 12.86
CA LEU A 516 13.51 -17.92 12.14
C LEU A 516 13.62 -19.19 11.32
N ARG A 517 14.64 -19.24 10.46
CA ARG A 517 14.93 -20.38 9.56
C ARG A 517 14.92 -21.76 10.20
N ILE A 518 15.24 -21.87 11.50
CA ILE A 518 15.39 -23.18 12.16
C ILE A 518 14.45 -23.34 13.36
N THR A 519 13.47 -22.45 13.53
CA THR A 519 12.52 -22.50 14.64
C THR A 519 11.10 -22.16 14.21
N LYS A 520 10.25 -23.20 14.10
CA LYS A 520 8.83 -23.09 13.67
C LYS A 520 8.01 -22.00 14.35
N ASP A 521 8.36 -21.68 15.60
CA ASP A 521 7.71 -20.68 16.46
C ASP A 521 8.85 -19.90 17.12
N SER A 522 9.31 -18.87 16.42
CA SER A 522 10.52 -18.13 16.76
C SER A 522 10.39 -17.28 18.01
N ASP A 523 9.23 -16.69 18.21
CA ASP A 523 8.96 -15.81 19.35
C ASP A 523 8.43 -16.55 20.59
N GLY A 524 8.06 -17.82 20.41
CA GLY A 524 7.65 -18.77 21.43
C GLY A 524 6.23 -18.54 21.95
N ASP A 525 5.35 -17.93 21.15
CA ASP A 525 3.99 -17.60 21.54
C ASP A 525 2.96 -18.71 21.24
N THR A 526 3.41 -19.84 20.68
CA THR A 526 2.69 -21.06 20.27
C THR A 526 2.05 -21.03 18.87
N TYR A 527 2.18 -19.96 18.09
CA TYR A 527 1.81 -19.96 16.67
C TYR A 527 3.05 -20.19 15.80
N GLN A 528 2.85 -20.82 14.65
CA GLN A 528 3.95 -21.02 13.69
C GLN A 528 4.20 -19.75 12.88
N ASP A 529 5.47 -19.46 12.59
CA ASP A 529 5.90 -18.25 11.89
C ASP A 529 5.19 -18.12 10.53
N ALA A 530 5.09 -19.21 9.76
CA ALA A 530 4.34 -19.25 8.50
C ALA A 530 2.85 -18.89 8.64
N ALA A 531 2.20 -19.37 9.71
CA ALA A 531 0.80 -19.09 9.98
C ALA A 531 0.59 -17.62 10.32
N GLU A 532 1.50 -17.05 11.11
CA GLU A 532 1.49 -15.65 11.50
C GLU A 532 1.78 -14.72 10.34
N TYR A 533 2.78 -15.06 9.53
CA TYR A 533 3.12 -14.36 8.30
C TYR A 533 1.92 -14.32 7.34
N ALA A 534 1.29 -15.46 7.07
CA ALA A 534 0.13 -15.55 6.19
C ALA A 534 -1.10 -14.80 6.75
N VAL A 535 -1.30 -14.81 8.07
CA VAL A 535 -2.36 -14.01 8.72
C VAL A 535 -2.06 -12.52 8.62
N ALA A 536 -0.81 -12.10 8.80
CA ALA A 536 -0.38 -10.71 8.68
C ALA A 536 -0.65 -10.17 7.27
N GLN A 537 -0.30 -10.93 6.24
CA GLN A 537 -0.59 -10.60 4.85
C GLN A 537 -2.09 -10.43 4.59
N LYS A 538 -2.93 -11.30 5.19
CA LYS A 538 -4.39 -11.22 5.04
C LYS A 538 -5.06 -10.17 5.94
N SER A 539 -4.35 -9.63 6.92
CA SER A 539 -4.89 -8.66 7.89
C SER A 539 -5.20 -7.28 7.31
N GLY A 540 -4.82 -7.01 6.06
CA GLY A 540 -4.96 -5.69 5.44
C GLY A 540 -4.05 -4.63 6.06
N GLY A 541 -2.91 -5.05 6.62
CA GLY A 541 -1.92 -4.16 7.23
C GLY A 541 -2.19 -3.79 8.69
N GLN A 542 -3.06 -4.53 9.40
CA GLN A 542 -3.28 -4.31 10.84
C GLN A 542 -1.98 -4.50 11.64
N TYR A 543 -1.16 -5.47 11.24
CA TYR A 543 0.19 -5.71 11.74
C TYR A 543 1.12 -6.05 10.57
N SER A 544 2.39 -5.64 10.65
CA SER A 544 3.40 -6.07 9.67
C SER A 544 3.78 -7.54 9.91
N PRO A 545 4.23 -8.27 8.88
CA PRO A 545 4.67 -9.66 9.05
C PRO A 545 5.74 -9.82 10.13
N ALA A 546 6.78 -8.99 10.12
CA ALA A 546 7.81 -8.98 11.15
C ALA A 546 7.29 -8.76 12.58
N LYS A 547 6.18 -8.03 12.74
CA LYS A 547 5.58 -7.78 14.06
C LYS A 547 4.66 -8.91 14.50
N MET A 548 4.13 -9.71 13.59
CA MET A 548 3.40 -10.91 13.99
C MET A 548 4.38 -12.03 14.32
N VAL A 549 5.31 -12.32 13.43
CA VAL A 549 6.27 -13.45 13.55
C VAL A 549 7.26 -13.30 14.73
N CYS A 550 7.65 -12.06 15.10
CA CYS A 550 8.79 -11.84 16.00
C CYS A 550 8.41 -11.19 17.34
N ASP A 551 7.13 -10.89 17.60
CA ASP A 551 6.68 -10.22 18.83
C ASP A 551 5.61 -11.04 19.52
N LYS A 552 6.03 -11.88 20.48
CA LYS A 552 5.16 -12.75 21.28
C LYS A 552 3.97 -12.08 21.98
N ALA A 553 3.93 -10.75 22.04
CA ALA A 553 2.78 -10.01 22.54
C ALA A 553 1.63 -9.94 21.53
N ILE A 554 1.89 -10.23 20.26
CA ILE A 554 1.00 -10.16 19.11
C ILE A 554 1.04 -11.53 18.44
N GLY A 555 -0.08 -11.93 17.84
CA GLY A 555 -0.19 -13.24 17.20
C GLY A 555 -1.58 -13.41 16.62
N ILE A 556 -1.89 -14.58 16.08
CA ILE A 556 -3.12 -14.81 15.26
C ILE A 556 -4.41 -14.33 15.96
N LYS A 557 -4.51 -14.54 17.27
CA LYS A 557 -5.69 -14.14 18.10
C LYS A 557 -6.01 -12.64 18.07
N HIS A 558 -5.04 -11.79 17.74
CA HIS A 558 -5.21 -10.34 17.64
C HIS A 558 -5.84 -9.90 16.32
N VAL A 559 -5.76 -10.75 15.29
CA VAL A 559 -6.43 -10.56 13.99
C VAL A 559 -7.75 -11.33 13.97
N TYR A 560 -7.71 -12.62 14.31
CA TYR A 560 -8.87 -13.50 14.32
C TYR A 560 -9.21 -13.98 15.73
N LYS A 561 -10.42 -13.70 16.19
CA LYS A 561 -10.88 -14.12 17.52
C LYS A 561 -11.03 -15.64 17.68
N PHE A 562 -11.13 -16.37 16.57
CA PHE A 562 -11.31 -17.81 16.54
C PHE A 562 -10.71 -18.38 15.25
N TYR A 563 -9.87 -19.40 15.35
CA TYR A 563 -9.17 -19.98 14.21
C TYR A 563 -8.92 -21.48 14.40
N PHE A 564 -8.65 -22.17 13.30
CA PHE A 564 -8.10 -23.53 13.29
C PHE A 564 -6.93 -23.58 12.32
N GLU A 565 -5.89 -24.31 12.71
CA GLU A 565 -4.81 -24.70 11.82
C GLU A 565 -4.99 -26.18 11.45
N LEU A 566 -5.17 -26.49 10.17
CA LEU A 566 -5.65 -27.78 9.68
C LEU A 566 -4.69 -28.33 8.62
N PRO A 567 -3.58 -29.00 9.03
CA PRO A 567 -2.66 -29.63 8.09
C PRO A 567 -3.37 -30.68 7.23
N TYR A 568 -2.84 -30.86 6.03
CA TYR A 568 -3.41 -31.77 5.04
C TYR A 568 -2.82 -33.17 5.16
N ASP A 569 -3.69 -34.16 5.37
CA ASP A 569 -3.35 -35.58 5.27
C ASP A 569 -4.52 -36.29 4.57
N GLU A 570 -4.27 -36.83 3.37
CA GLU A 570 -5.28 -37.53 2.56
C GLU A 570 -5.86 -38.77 3.26
N LYS A 571 -5.07 -39.43 4.13
CA LYS A 571 -5.44 -40.68 4.80
C LYS A 571 -6.01 -40.43 6.19
N ASN A 572 -5.45 -39.49 6.94
CA ASN A 572 -5.86 -39.16 8.31
C ASN A 572 -5.98 -37.65 8.53
N PRO A 573 -7.01 -36.98 7.97
CA PRO A 573 -7.18 -35.53 8.14
C PRO A 573 -7.16 -35.11 9.60
N ALA A 574 -6.39 -34.07 9.92
CA ALA A 574 -6.33 -33.51 11.27
C ALA A 574 -7.73 -33.04 11.71
N LYS A 575 -8.17 -33.52 12.87
CA LYS A 575 -9.45 -33.14 13.48
C LYS A 575 -9.15 -32.29 14.70
N LYS A 576 -9.40 -30.98 14.59
CA LYS A 576 -9.31 -30.04 15.70
C LYS A 576 -10.71 -29.62 16.13
N ASP A 577 -10.85 -29.21 17.38
CA ASP A 577 -12.09 -28.66 17.88
C ASP A 577 -11.82 -27.63 18.97
N ASP A 578 -12.66 -26.60 19.05
CA ASP A 578 -12.56 -25.55 20.07
C ASP A 578 -13.94 -24.93 20.35
N THR A 579 -14.05 -24.15 21.42
CA THR A 579 -15.29 -23.54 21.90
C THR A 579 -15.43 -22.09 21.45
N LEU A 580 -16.31 -21.87 20.49
CA LEU A 580 -16.72 -20.55 20.04
C LEU A 580 -17.81 -19.97 20.95
N THR A 581 -17.64 -18.72 21.38
CA THR A 581 -18.61 -18.00 22.23
C THR A 581 -19.25 -16.85 21.45
N PHE A 582 -20.58 -16.88 21.35
CA PHE A 582 -21.38 -15.79 20.76
C PHE A 582 -21.99 -14.92 21.84
N VAL A 583 -22.27 -13.65 21.50
CA VAL A 583 -23.05 -12.72 22.35
C VAL A 583 -24.26 -12.25 21.54
N PRO A 584 -25.28 -13.10 21.36
CA PRO A 584 -26.30 -12.87 20.35
C PRO A 584 -27.24 -11.72 20.71
N LYS A 585 -27.55 -10.87 19.74
CA LYS A 585 -28.45 -9.70 19.88
C LYS A 585 -29.50 -9.69 18.77
N VAL A 586 -30.66 -9.07 18.99
CA VAL A 586 -31.62 -8.87 17.89
C VAL A 586 -31.00 -7.89 16.90
N SER A 587 -30.57 -8.38 15.74
CA SER A 587 -29.87 -7.55 14.75
C SER A 587 -30.80 -6.65 13.93
N LYS A 588 -32.06 -7.07 13.74
CA LYS A 588 -33.04 -6.40 12.89
C LYS A 588 -34.45 -6.55 13.47
N LEU A 589 -35.20 -5.45 13.48
CA LEU A 589 -36.56 -5.37 14.04
C LEU A 589 -37.48 -4.66 13.05
N ASP A 590 -38.66 -5.22 12.80
CA ASP A 590 -39.71 -4.56 12.02
C ASP A 590 -40.94 -4.37 12.89
N VAL A 591 -41.42 -3.13 13.00
CA VAL A 591 -42.57 -2.76 13.84
C VAL A 591 -43.69 -2.19 12.98
N VAL A 592 -44.86 -2.82 12.98
CA VAL A 592 -46.04 -2.29 12.30
C VAL A 592 -46.96 -1.66 13.34
N PHE A 593 -47.37 -0.42 13.12
CA PHE A 593 -48.46 0.19 13.88
C PHE A 593 -49.78 -0.12 13.18
N ASN A 594 -50.58 -0.99 13.79
CA ASN A 594 -51.93 -1.32 13.33
C ASN A 594 -52.94 -0.58 14.21
N MET A 595 -53.43 0.55 13.70
CA MET A 595 -54.20 1.52 14.46
C MET A 595 -55.69 1.45 14.14
N ASP A 596 -56.51 1.27 15.17
CA ASP A 596 -57.94 1.54 15.11
C ASP A 596 -58.16 3.05 14.91
N THR A 597 -58.89 3.40 13.85
CA THR A 597 -59.16 4.79 13.49
C THR A 597 -60.63 5.18 13.65
N THR A 598 -61.42 4.43 14.41
CA THR A 598 -62.78 4.81 14.77
C THR A 598 -62.80 6.03 15.70
N GLY A 599 -63.94 6.71 15.76
CA GLY A 599 -64.08 8.03 16.38
C GLY A 599 -63.67 8.08 17.87
N SER A 600 -63.75 6.95 18.57
CA SER A 600 -63.32 6.81 19.96
C SER A 600 -61.80 6.92 20.13
N MET A 601 -61.01 6.60 19.09
CA MET A 601 -59.53 6.57 19.12
C MET A 601 -58.83 7.94 18.99
N GLY A 602 -59.57 9.05 19.01
CA GLY A 602 -59.06 10.40 18.71
C GLY A 602 -57.80 10.85 19.47
N SER A 603 -57.71 10.60 20.77
CA SER A 603 -56.53 10.98 21.57
C SER A 603 -55.31 10.12 21.22
N SER A 604 -55.50 8.81 21.10
CA SER A 604 -54.45 7.85 20.72
C SER A 604 -53.88 8.13 19.33
N VAL A 605 -54.73 8.46 18.33
CA VAL A 605 -54.29 8.87 16.98
C VAL A 605 -53.44 10.13 17.04
N THR A 606 -53.88 11.12 17.82
CA THR A 606 -53.16 12.41 17.98
C THR A 606 -51.80 12.22 18.65
N ASN A 607 -51.73 11.37 19.68
CA ASN A 607 -50.48 11.06 20.37
C ASN A 607 -49.46 10.39 19.45
N LEU A 608 -49.88 9.34 18.73
CA LEU A 608 -49.01 8.61 17.82
C LEU A 608 -48.45 9.52 16.72
N LYS A 609 -49.29 10.39 16.11
CA LYS A 609 -48.83 11.41 15.15
C LYS A 609 -47.76 12.34 15.72
N THR A 610 -47.93 12.76 16.97
CA THR A 610 -47.03 13.73 17.62
C THR A 610 -45.69 13.10 18.00
N ARG A 611 -45.68 11.82 18.41
CA ARG A 611 -44.52 11.17 19.04
C ARG A 611 -43.80 10.15 18.17
N ILE A 612 -44.37 9.69 17.05
CA ILE A 612 -43.75 8.64 16.22
C ILE A 612 -42.35 9.01 15.74
N GLY A 613 -42.19 10.20 15.14
CA GLY A 613 -40.93 10.64 14.55
C GLY A 613 -39.93 11.21 15.56
N THR A 614 -40.42 11.74 16.68
CA THR A 614 -39.60 12.45 17.67
C THR A 614 -39.20 11.59 18.87
N TYR A 615 -39.91 10.49 19.12
CA TYR A 615 -39.69 9.64 20.29
C TYR A 615 -39.67 8.15 19.94
N ILE A 616 -40.76 7.60 19.41
CA ILE A 616 -40.92 6.14 19.30
C ILE A 616 -39.90 5.54 18.33
N VAL A 617 -39.78 6.07 17.10
CA VAL A 617 -38.82 5.58 16.11
C VAL A 617 -37.37 5.78 16.59
N PRO A 618 -36.94 6.99 17.01
CA PRO A 618 -35.58 7.19 17.52
C PRO A 618 -35.24 6.27 18.70
N LYS A 619 -36.12 6.19 19.70
CA LYS A 619 -35.86 5.37 20.90
C LYS A 619 -35.83 3.88 20.58
N THR A 620 -36.68 3.39 19.67
CA THR A 620 -36.61 1.99 19.23
C THR A 620 -35.28 1.71 18.50
N LYS A 621 -34.81 2.65 17.66
CA LYS A 621 -33.52 2.54 16.98
C LYS A 621 -32.30 2.58 17.91
N GLU A 622 -32.40 3.21 19.08
CA GLU A 622 -31.36 3.11 20.11
C GLU A 622 -31.20 1.68 20.68
N ARG A 623 -32.24 0.83 20.55
CA ARG A 623 -32.24 -0.56 21.04
C ARG A 623 -31.86 -1.54 19.93
N VAL A 624 -32.39 -1.33 18.73
CA VAL A 624 -32.06 -2.10 17.54
C VAL A 624 -31.87 -1.11 16.39
N SER A 625 -30.62 -0.85 16.02
CA SER A 625 -30.28 0.19 15.04
C SER A 625 -30.95 -0.04 13.68
N ASP A 626 -31.00 -1.28 13.21
CA ASP A 626 -31.70 -1.68 12.00
C ASP A 626 -33.20 -1.95 12.24
N SER A 627 -33.90 -0.95 12.79
CA SER A 627 -35.36 -0.98 12.95
C SER A 627 -36.10 -0.33 11.77
N GLY A 628 -37.07 -1.06 11.21
CA GLY A 628 -38.00 -0.59 10.18
C GLY A 628 -39.43 -0.49 10.71
N PHE A 629 -40.24 0.41 10.13
CA PHE A 629 -41.59 0.69 10.62
C PHE A 629 -42.63 0.74 9.50
N GLY A 630 -43.75 0.05 9.70
CA GLY A 630 -44.91 0.03 8.80
C GLY A 630 -46.13 0.67 9.45
N VAL A 631 -47.05 1.18 8.62
CA VAL A 631 -48.20 1.96 9.12
C VAL A 631 -49.48 1.48 8.43
N THR A 632 -50.44 1.02 9.23
CA THR A 632 -51.71 0.47 8.78
C THR A 632 -52.85 0.96 9.68
N ARG A 633 -54.06 1.06 9.13
CA ARG A 633 -55.27 1.31 9.94
C ARG A 633 -56.36 0.29 9.68
N PHE A 634 -57.32 0.26 10.58
CA PHE A 634 -58.58 -0.46 10.43
C PHE A 634 -59.72 0.30 11.11
N ASP A 635 -60.92 0.14 10.59
CA ASP A 635 -62.18 0.58 11.20
C ASP A 635 -63.09 -0.66 11.25
N ASP A 636 -64.24 -0.61 10.57
CA ASP A 636 -65.11 -1.76 10.30
C ASP A 636 -65.30 -2.04 8.80
N PHE A 637 -66.13 -3.04 8.48
CA PHE A 637 -66.58 -3.36 7.14
C PHE A 637 -67.61 -2.31 6.65
N PRO A 638 -67.45 -1.73 5.45
CA PRO A 638 -68.35 -0.68 4.93
C PRO A 638 -69.68 -1.25 4.41
N THR A 639 -70.47 -1.81 5.32
CA THR A 639 -71.80 -2.34 5.05
C THR A 639 -72.72 -2.12 6.25
N ASN A 640 -74.00 -1.85 5.95
CA ASN A 640 -75.01 -1.58 6.96
C ASN A 640 -75.09 -2.70 8.02
N GLY A 641 -75.02 -2.31 9.29
CA GLY A 641 -74.96 -3.22 10.45
C GLY A 641 -73.55 -3.47 11.01
N TYR A 642 -72.51 -2.98 10.33
CA TYR A 642 -71.10 -3.05 10.74
C TYR A 642 -70.48 -1.65 10.66
N GLY A 643 -70.37 -1.09 9.45
CA GLY A 643 -69.76 0.21 9.21
C GLY A 643 -70.47 1.04 8.14
N TYR A 644 -69.95 2.24 7.93
CA TYR A 644 -70.38 3.23 6.94
C TYR A 644 -69.47 3.22 5.71
N ALA A 645 -69.86 3.96 4.66
CA ALA A 645 -69.16 3.95 3.36
C ALA A 645 -67.68 4.41 3.39
N GLY A 646 -67.23 5.07 4.48
CA GLY A 646 -65.84 5.50 4.66
C GLY A 646 -64.98 4.50 5.45
N ASP A 647 -65.59 3.50 6.07
CA ASP A 647 -64.90 2.53 6.92
C ASP A 647 -64.24 1.49 6.03
N LEU A 648 -63.05 1.04 6.42
CA LEU A 648 -62.36 -0.02 5.69
C LEU A 648 -61.75 -1.02 6.66
N PRO A 649 -61.89 -2.33 6.37
CA PRO A 649 -61.39 -3.35 7.28
C PRO A 649 -59.85 -3.42 7.33
N PHE A 650 -59.18 -2.83 6.34
CA PHE A 650 -57.73 -2.68 6.32
C PHE A 650 -57.32 -1.58 5.33
N VAL A 651 -56.38 -0.73 5.74
CA VAL A 651 -55.68 0.19 4.83
C VAL A 651 -54.19 0.22 5.14
N LEU A 652 -53.37 0.03 4.10
CA LEU A 652 -51.92 0.21 4.15
C LEU A 652 -51.54 1.65 3.80
N TYR A 653 -50.98 2.39 4.76
CA TYR A 653 -50.49 3.75 4.51
C TYR A 653 -49.02 3.80 4.11
N GLY A 654 -48.24 2.79 4.49
CA GLY A 654 -46.90 2.58 3.97
C GLY A 654 -46.31 1.26 4.45
N THR A 655 -45.53 0.64 3.56
CA THR A 655 -44.72 -0.54 3.86
C THR A 655 -43.60 -0.21 4.85
N ILE A 656 -42.92 -1.25 5.36
CA ILE A 656 -41.76 -1.11 6.23
C ILE A 656 -40.75 -0.13 5.61
N SER A 657 -40.45 0.93 6.33
CA SER A 657 -39.41 1.90 6.00
C SER A 657 -38.50 2.13 7.20
N THR A 658 -37.20 2.25 6.95
CA THR A 658 -36.23 2.67 7.97
C THR A 658 -36.09 4.20 8.04
N ASP A 659 -36.70 4.95 7.12
CA ASP A 659 -36.66 6.41 7.11
C ASP A 659 -37.73 7.01 8.03
N VAL A 660 -37.28 7.76 9.05
CA VAL A 660 -38.17 8.35 10.06
C VAL A 660 -39.15 9.36 9.46
N ASN A 661 -38.76 10.08 8.41
CA ASN A 661 -39.62 11.07 7.76
C ASN A 661 -40.75 10.39 7.00
N THR A 662 -40.44 9.33 6.25
CA THR A 662 -41.42 8.49 5.56
C THR A 662 -42.43 7.90 6.55
N VAL A 663 -41.96 7.34 7.66
CA VAL A 663 -42.83 6.76 8.71
C VAL A 663 -43.74 7.84 9.31
N THR A 664 -43.18 9.00 9.64
CA THR A 664 -43.94 10.14 10.18
C THR A 664 -45.02 10.62 9.19
N ASN A 665 -44.68 10.73 7.92
CA ASN A 665 -45.62 11.10 6.85
C ASN A 665 -46.75 10.07 6.71
N ASN A 666 -46.44 8.78 6.85
CA ASN A 666 -47.46 7.73 6.79
C ASN A 666 -48.40 7.76 8.00
N VAL A 667 -47.90 7.95 9.22
CA VAL A 667 -48.74 8.11 10.42
C VAL A 667 -49.60 9.37 10.34
N ASN A 668 -49.10 10.45 9.76
CA ASN A 668 -49.87 11.69 9.58
C ASN A 668 -51.12 11.51 8.70
N LYS A 669 -51.22 10.44 7.91
CA LYS A 669 -52.40 10.08 7.09
C LYS A 669 -53.58 9.54 7.92
N TYR A 670 -53.40 9.17 9.19
CA TYR A 670 -54.53 8.72 10.00
C TYR A 670 -55.65 9.78 10.06
N SER A 671 -56.88 9.38 9.78
CA SER A 671 -58.08 10.19 9.90
C SER A 671 -59.10 9.38 10.69
N LEU A 672 -59.92 10.06 11.50
CA LEU A 672 -60.97 9.38 12.24
C LEU A 672 -62.14 9.04 11.33
N HIS A 673 -62.66 7.83 11.47
CA HIS A 673 -63.88 7.34 10.82
C HIS A 673 -64.91 6.92 11.89
N SER A 674 -66.02 6.33 11.48
CA SER A 674 -67.06 5.86 12.40
C SER A 674 -67.00 4.34 12.56
N GLY A 675 -67.70 3.83 13.55
CA GLY A 675 -68.08 2.41 13.65
C GLY A 675 -69.62 2.35 13.67
N GLY A 676 -70.21 1.40 12.96
CA GLY A 676 -71.67 1.20 12.92
C GLY A 676 -72.17 0.24 14.00
N ASP A 677 -71.30 -0.58 14.56
CA ASP A 677 -71.53 -1.37 15.77
C ASP A 677 -70.34 -1.29 16.75
N GLY A 678 -70.24 -2.24 17.68
CA GLY A 678 -69.24 -2.20 18.77
C GLY A 678 -67.91 -2.87 18.47
N PRO A 679 -67.88 -4.09 17.88
CA PRO A 679 -66.64 -4.70 17.42
C PRO A 679 -66.12 -4.09 16.12
N GLU A 680 -64.82 -4.19 15.90
CA GLU A 680 -64.14 -3.63 14.71
C GLU A 680 -63.45 -4.74 13.90
N SER A 681 -62.83 -4.39 12.78
CA SER A 681 -62.23 -5.35 11.83
C SER A 681 -60.80 -5.83 12.16
N GLY A 682 -60.35 -5.71 13.42
CA GLY A 682 -58.94 -5.88 13.78
C GLY A 682 -58.30 -7.23 13.40
N TYR A 683 -59.03 -8.35 13.45
CA TYR A 683 -58.51 -9.65 12.97
C TYR A 683 -58.29 -9.68 11.45
N GLU A 684 -59.18 -9.06 10.67
CA GLU A 684 -58.99 -8.94 9.22
C GLU A 684 -57.74 -8.10 8.93
N ALA A 685 -57.56 -6.97 9.61
CA ALA A 685 -56.37 -6.14 9.46
C ALA A 685 -55.07 -6.89 9.78
N LEU A 686 -55.04 -7.66 10.87
CA LEU A 686 -53.89 -8.50 11.25
C LEU A 686 -53.61 -9.58 10.20
N TRP A 687 -54.65 -10.20 9.64
CA TRP A 687 -54.48 -11.14 8.52
C TRP A 687 -53.81 -10.46 7.33
N GLN A 688 -54.29 -9.29 6.91
CA GLN A 688 -53.73 -8.57 5.77
C GLN A 688 -52.25 -8.21 6.00
N ILE A 689 -51.89 -7.77 7.21
CA ILE A 689 -50.51 -7.46 7.58
C ILE A 689 -49.58 -8.67 7.37
N ALA A 690 -50.01 -9.86 7.77
CA ALA A 690 -49.16 -11.06 7.70
C ALA A 690 -49.24 -11.82 6.35
N LYS A 691 -50.40 -11.79 5.69
CA LYS A 691 -50.80 -12.72 4.62
C LYS A 691 -51.65 -12.12 3.52
N GLY A 692 -51.95 -10.81 3.52
CA GLY A 692 -52.87 -10.22 2.53
C GLY A 692 -52.40 -10.28 1.07
N ASP A 693 -51.16 -10.74 0.83
CA ASP A 693 -50.57 -11.05 -0.47
C ASP A 693 -50.80 -12.51 -0.92
N ASP A 694 -51.33 -13.37 -0.05
CA ASP A 694 -51.56 -14.78 -0.29
C ASP A 694 -52.81 -15.01 -1.17
N LYS A 695 -52.59 -15.07 -2.48
CA LYS A 695 -53.63 -15.30 -3.50
C LYS A 695 -54.30 -16.67 -3.43
N SER A 696 -53.85 -17.58 -2.55
CA SER A 696 -54.51 -18.87 -2.33
C SER A 696 -55.77 -18.77 -1.46
N TYR A 697 -55.93 -17.68 -0.70
CA TYR A 697 -57.12 -17.41 0.12
C TYR A 697 -57.96 -16.28 -0.48
N PRO A 698 -59.30 -16.38 -0.52
CA PRO A 698 -60.16 -15.33 -1.05
C PRO A 698 -60.16 -14.09 -0.14
N GLN A 699 -60.17 -12.89 -0.73
CA GLN A 699 -60.27 -11.64 0.02
C GLN A 699 -61.64 -11.45 0.68
N ALA A 700 -61.64 -10.77 1.83
CA ALA A 700 -62.85 -10.30 2.47
C ALA A 700 -63.66 -9.40 1.52
N SER A 701 -64.98 -9.61 1.48
CA SER A 701 -65.88 -8.89 0.56
C SER A 701 -67.24 -8.58 1.18
N TRP A 702 -67.91 -7.52 0.69
CA TRP A 702 -69.18 -7.02 1.18
C TRP A 702 -70.07 -6.52 0.03
N SER A 703 -71.29 -6.09 0.34
CA SER A 703 -72.19 -5.47 -0.64
C SER A 703 -71.64 -4.12 -1.10
N GLY A 704 -70.85 -4.11 -2.17
CA GLY A 704 -70.26 -2.90 -2.76
C GLY A 704 -68.76 -2.98 -3.04
N GLY A 705 -68.06 -4.04 -2.63
CA GLY A 705 -66.64 -4.20 -2.91
C GLY A 705 -65.97 -5.37 -2.19
N SER A 706 -64.66 -5.49 -2.37
CA SER A 706 -63.79 -6.41 -1.64
C SER A 706 -62.48 -5.73 -1.30
N LEU A 707 -61.77 -6.25 -0.30
CA LEU A 707 -60.37 -5.91 -0.10
C LEU A 707 -59.55 -6.34 -1.31
N ALA A 708 -58.57 -5.50 -1.68
CA ALA A 708 -57.62 -5.82 -2.74
C ALA A 708 -56.42 -6.56 -2.15
N TYR A 709 -55.91 -7.56 -2.86
CA TYR A 709 -54.60 -8.11 -2.55
C TYR A 709 -53.54 -7.02 -2.68
N CYS A 710 -52.64 -6.97 -1.71
CA CYS A 710 -51.46 -6.13 -1.78
C CYS A 710 -50.34 -6.83 -2.58
N THR A 711 -49.38 -6.05 -3.05
CA THR A 711 -48.14 -6.58 -3.64
C THR A 711 -46.97 -6.10 -2.77
N PRO A 712 -46.31 -6.99 -1.99
CA PRO A 712 -45.19 -6.59 -1.17
C PRO A 712 -43.97 -6.25 -2.03
N PRO A 713 -43.05 -5.39 -1.53
CA PRO A 713 -41.74 -5.20 -2.15
C PRO A 713 -41.01 -6.53 -2.39
N THR A 714 -40.22 -6.60 -3.45
CA THR A 714 -39.44 -7.81 -3.80
C THR A 714 -38.58 -8.28 -2.63
N GLY A 715 -38.64 -9.58 -2.31
CA GLY A 715 -37.86 -10.18 -1.21
C GLY A 715 -38.45 -9.96 0.20
N THR A 716 -39.63 -9.34 0.30
CA THR A 716 -40.36 -9.15 1.57
C THR A 716 -41.64 -9.99 1.60
N TRP A 717 -42.34 -10.03 2.74
CA TRP A 717 -43.57 -10.81 2.91
C TRP A 717 -44.65 -10.07 3.70
N GLY A 718 -45.92 -10.44 3.49
CA GLY A 718 -47.07 -9.77 4.09
C GLY A 718 -47.31 -8.39 3.49
N CYS A 719 -48.52 -7.83 3.61
CA CYS A 719 -48.84 -6.56 2.93
C CYS A 719 -47.94 -5.39 3.30
N VAL A 720 -47.44 -5.38 4.53
CA VAL A 720 -46.54 -4.34 5.01
C VAL A 720 -45.12 -4.49 4.46
N GLY A 721 -44.76 -5.62 3.85
CA GLY A 721 -43.42 -5.89 3.35
C GLY A 721 -42.39 -6.09 4.47
N PHE A 722 -42.63 -7.06 5.36
CA PHE A 722 -41.64 -7.44 6.37
C PHE A 722 -40.33 -7.88 5.71
N ARG A 723 -39.22 -7.32 6.19
CA ARG A 723 -37.88 -7.58 5.67
C ARG A 723 -37.43 -9.00 6.03
N PRO A 724 -36.58 -9.65 5.22
CA PRO A 724 -36.02 -10.95 5.56
C PRO A 724 -35.12 -10.84 6.80
N SER A 725 -35.06 -11.93 7.58
CA SER A 725 -34.21 -12.04 8.77
C SER A 725 -34.47 -10.95 9.81
N THR A 726 -35.74 -10.62 10.05
CA THR A 726 -36.17 -9.62 11.05
C THR A 726 -36.92 -10.26 12.21
N LEU A 727 -36.99 -9.58 13.34
CA LEU A 727 -38.01 -9.81 14.35
C LEU A 727 -39.29 -9.04 13.94
N PRO A 728 -40.36 -9.70 13.48
CA PRO A 728 -41.57 -9.01 13.05
C PRO A 728 -42.49 -8.77 14.25
N VAL A 729 -42.81 -7.52 14.54
CA VAL A 729 -43.70 -7.12 15.64
C VAL A 729 -44.83 -6.24 15.10
N VAL A 730 -46.06 -6.52 15.50
CA VAL A 730 -47.22 -5.68 15.21
C VAL A 730 -47.73 -5.11 16.52
N VAL A 731 -47.73 -3.79 16.63
CA VAL A 731 -48.36 -3.03 17.72
C VAL A 731 -49.80 -2.77 17.30
N HIS A 732 -50.73 -3.56 17.84
CA HIS A 732 -52.16 -3.49 17.57
C HIS A 732 -52.84 -2.60 18.61
N ILE A 733 -53.45 -1.50 18.17
CA ILE A 733 -53.93 -0.42 19.03
C ILE A 733 -55.43 -0.24 18.82
N THR A 734 -56.26 -0.49 19.84
CA THR A 734 -57.73 -0.36 19.78
C THR A 734 -58.37 -0.17 21.15
N ASP A 735 -59.54 0.45 21.20
CA ASP A 735 -60.36 0.58 22.41
C ASP A 735 -61.59 -0.34 22.42
N THR A 736 -61.65 -1.31 21.49
CA THR A 736 -62.70 -2.32 21.47
C THR A 736 -62.18 -3.68 20.98
N TYR A 737 -63.06 -4.68 20.94
CA TYR A 737 -62.76 -6.03 20.48
C TYR A 737 -62.98 -6.15 18.96
N SER A 738 -62.34 -7.12 18.33
CA SER A 738 -62.50 -7.43 16.91
C SER A 738 -63.65 -8.40 16.67
N HIS A 739 -64.31 -8.24 15.52
CA HIS A 739 -65.24 -9.21 14.93
C HIS A 739 -64.61 -10.61 14.86
N ASN A 740 -65.25 -11.61 15.48
CA ASN A 740 -64.73 -12.98 15.55
C ASN A 740 -65.87 -14.03 15.51
N SER A 741 -65.71 -15.09 14.71
CA SER A 741 -66.65 -16.21 14.61
C SER A 741 -66.70 -17.12 15.84
N ASP A 742 -65.69 -17.06 16.71
CA ASP A 742 -65.61 -17.92 17.91
C ASP A 742 -66.67 -17.59 18.97
N TYR A 743 -67.29 -16.41 18.88
CA TYR A 743 -68.21 -15.89 19.91
C TYR A 743 -69.65 -15.66 19.43
N SER A 744 -69.91 -15.63 18.11
CA SER A 744 -71.27 -15.70 17.54
C SER A 744 -71.22 -16.00 16.03
N SER A 745 -72.34 -16.43 15.44
CA SER A 745 -72.49 -16.57 14.00
C SER A 745 -72.40 -15.20 13.33
N TYR A 746 -71.19 -14.81 12.92
CA TYR A 746 -70.96 -13.67 12.05
C TYR A 746 -71.90 -13.77 10.84
N ASN A 747 -72.69 -12.74 10.58
CA ASN A 747 -73.74 -12.84 9.58
C ASN A 747 -73.12 -12.77 8.18
N THR A 748 -72.75 -13.94 7.65
CA THR A 748 -72.17 -14.13 6.31
C THR A 748 -73.04 -13.61 5.16
N ARG A 749 -74.26 -13.14 5.48
CA ARG A 749 -75.14 -12.43 4.56
C ARG A 749 -74.56 -11.10 4.06
N TYR A 750 -73.78 -10.39 4.88
CA TYR A 750 -73.33 -9.03 4.56
C TYR A 750 -71.82 -8.92 4.30
N VAL A 751 -71.03 -9.76 4.96
CA VAL A 751 -69.58 -9.84 4.78
C VAL A 751 -69.19 -11.30 4.54
N LYS A 752 -68.39 -11.55 3.50
CA LYS A 752 -67.93 -12.87 3.08
C LYS A 752 -66.41 -12.98 3.20
N ASN A 753 -65.94 -14.14 3.64
CA ASN A 753 -64.51 -14.47 3.83
C ASN A 753 -63.72 -13.52 4.75
N PRO A 754 -64.27 -13.01 5.87
CA PRO A 754 -63.43 -12.35 6.88
C PRO A 754 -62.55 -13.39 7.60
N HIS A 755 -61.39 -12.96 8.06
CA HIS A 755 -60.46 -13.82 8.80
C HIS A 755 -60.66 -13.69 10.31
N TYR A 756 -60.42 -14.80 11.01
CA TYR A 756 -60.69 -14.91 12.44
C TYR A 756 -59.47 -15.29 13.27
N SER A 757 -59.64 -15.28 14.59
CA SER A 757 -58.55 -15.42 15.57
C SER A 757 -57.59 -16.58 15.26
N LYS A 758 -58.13 -17.77 14.99
CA LYS A 758 -57.35 -18.99 14.76
C LYS A 758 -56.42 -18.87 13.55
N GLU A 759 -56.94 -18.37 12.43
CA GLU A 759 -56.19 -18.20 11.18
C GLU A 759 -55.08 -17.15 11.34
N VAL A 760 -55.40 -16.04 12.01
CA VAL A 760 -54.44 -14.98 12.33
C VAL A 760 -53.32 -15.53 13.23
N TYR A 761 -53.65 -16.24 14.30
CA TYR A 761 -52.63 -16.79 15.20
C TYR A 761 -51.73 -17.80 14.51
N GLU A 762 -52.29 -18.65 13.66
CA GLU A 762 -51.50 -19.61 12.86
C GLU A 762 -50.57 -18.89 11.87
N ALA A 763 -51.05 -17.85 11.18
CA ALA A 763 -50.23 -17.05 10.28
C ALA A 763 -49.03 -16.39 10.98
N TYR A 764 -49.24 -15.82 12.16
CA TYR A 764 -48.17 -15.18 12.93
C TYR A 764 -47.19 -16.21 13.52
N LYS A 765 -47.69 -17.33 14.08
CA LYS A 765 -46.84 -18.41 14.61
C LYS A 765 -45.93 -19.01 13.53
N GLN A 766 -46.45 -19.26 12.34
CA GLN A 766 -45.67 -19.79 11.20
C GLN A 766 -44.52 -18.85 10.80
N LYS A 767 -44.71 -17.55 10.98
CA LYS A 767 -43.71 -16.52 10.64
C LYS A 767 -42.87 -16.08 11.82
N GLY A 768 -43.09 -16.63 13.01
CA GLY A 768 -42.47 -16.18 14.26
C GLY A 768 -42.75 -14.70 14.60
N ALA A 769 -43.83 -14.14 14.07
CA ALA A 769 -44.23 -12.76 14.27
C ALA A 769 -44.96 -12.58 15.61
N LYS A 770 -44.80 -11.40 16.21
CA LYS A 770 -45.31 -11.03 17.53
C LYS A 770 -46.44 -10.02 17.40
N ILE A 771 -47.51 -10.19 18.17
CA ILE A 771 -48.55 -9.17 18.33
C ILE A 771 -48.40 -8.62 19.75
N MET A 772 -48.14 -7.32 19.85
CA MET A 772 -48.19 -6.55 21.09
C MET A 772 -49.45 -5.69 21.03
N THR A 773 -50.26 -5.72 22.08
CA THR A 773 -51.51 -4.97 22.09
C THR A 773 -51.41 -3.74 22.98
N VAL A 774 -52.04 -2.64 22.55
CA VAL A 774 -52.21 -1.42 23.33
C VAL A 774 -53.68 -1.08 23.31
N TYR A 775 -54.29 -0.89 24.48
CA TYR A 775 -55.73 -0.69 24.57
C TYR A 775 -56.11 0.46 25.48
N ARG A 776 -57.16 1.18 25.08
CA ARG A 776 -57.70 2.32 25.82
C ARG A 776 -59.07 1.94 26.37
N GLY A 777 -59.26 2.01 27.69
CA GLY A 777 -60.52 1.60 28.32
C GLY A 777 -60.89 0.13 28.05
N GLY A 778 -61.96 -0.38 28.68
CA GLY A 778 -62.53 -1.68 28.28
C GLY A 778 -63.25 -2.46 29.38
N GLY A 779 -64.32 -3.16 28.98
CA GLY A 779 -64.94 -4.23 29.77
C GLY A 779 -64.20 -5.57 29.60
N ASP A 780 -64.56 -6.57 30.41
CA ASP A 780 -63.82 -7.84 30.54
C ASP A 780 -63.53 -8.56 29.19
N ASN A 781 -64.46 -8.49 28.22
CA ASN A 781 -64.37 -9.22 26.95
C ASN A 781 -63.27 -8.71 26.00
N GLN A 782 -63.12 -7.38 25.87
CA GLN A 782 -62.09 -6.77 25.02
C GLN A 782 -60.70 -7.07 25.56
N HIS A 783 -60.51 -6.86 26.88
CA HIS A 783 -59.23 -7.10 27.51
C HIS A 783 -58.79 -8.56 27.34
N SER A 784 -59.73 -9.50 27.51
CA SER A 784 -59.47 -10.92 27.30
C SER A 784 -59.03 -11.24 25.86
N GLN A 785 -59.66 -10.64 24.85
CA GLN A 785 -59.30 -10.89 23.45
C GLN A 785 -57.89 -10.36 23.11
N LEU A 786 -57.55 -9.16 23.56
CA LEU A 786 -56.24 -8.56 23.31
C LEU A 786 -55.11 -9.29 24.07
N LEU A 787 -55.39 -9.76 25.28
CA LEU A 787 -54.49 -10.66 26.00
C LEU A 787 -54.26 -11.97 25.23
N ASP A 788 -55.30 -12.54 24.63
CA ASP A 788 -55.18 -13.75 23.83
C ASP A 788 -54.31 -13.53 22.58
N MET A 789 -54.48 -12.43 21.84
CA MET A 789 -53.62 -12.09 20.69
C MET A 789 -52.12 -12.11 21.04
N SER A 790 -51.77 -11.45 22.15
CA SER A 790 -50.38 -11.37 22.61
C SER A 790 -49.88 -12.71 23.16
N THR A 791 -50.74 -13.49 23.82
CA THR A 791 -50.40 -14.81 24.37
C THR A 791 -50.15 -15.82 23.26
N GLN A 792 -51.05 -15.91 22.28
CA GLN A 792 -50.99 -16.89 21.19
C GLN A 792 -49.81 -16.68 20.24
N THR A 793 -49.31 -15.45 20.15
CA THR A 793 -48.09 -15.10 19.39
C THR A 793 -46.81 -15.14 20.23
N SER A 794 -46.91 -15.59 21.50
CA SER A 794 -45.80 -15.64 22.45
C SER A 794 -45.10 -14.29 22.63
N THR A 795 -45.89 -13.22 22.71
CA THR A 795 -45.45 -11.87 23.06
C THR A 795 -45.53 -11.69 24.58
N VAL A 796 -44.69 -12.46 25.27
CA VAL A 796 -44.65 -12.55 26.73
C VAL A 796 -43.22 -12.37 27.22
N VAL A 797 -43.06 -11.83 28.43
CA VAL A 797 -41.77 -11.65 29.10
C VAL A 797 -41.84 -12.11 30.56
N PRO A 798 -40.75 -12.56 31.18
CA PRO A 798 -40.72 -12.85 32.60
C PRO A 798 -41.02 -11.59 33.44
N VAL A 799 -41.70 -11.74 34.57
CA VAL A 799 -42.17 -10.61 35.39
C VAL A 799 -41.06 -9.65 35.84
N CYS A 800 -39.87 -10.17 36.10
CA CYS A 800 -38.68 -9.38 36.45
C CYS A 800 -38.21 -8.41 35.34
N ALA A 801 -38.72 -8.51 34.10
CA ALA A 801 -38.44 -7.56 33.02
C ALA A 801 -38.91 -6.14 33.38
N PHE A 802 -39.84 -6.04 34.35
CA PHE A 802 -40.35 -4.81 34.89
C PHE A 802 -39.56 -4.29 36.10
N ARG A 803 -38.30 -4.70 36.25
CA ARG A 803 -37.36 -4.06 37.17
C ARG A 803 -36.59 -2.96 36.45
N ASN A 804 -36.17 -1.95 37.20
CA ASN A 804 -35.29 -0.90 36.69
C ASN A 804 -33.80 -1.32 36.80
N ASP A 805 -32.89 -0.47 36.33
CA ASP A 805 -31.45 -0.73 36.36
C ASP A 805 -30.85 -0.84 37.78
N LYS A 806 -31.60 -0.45 38.81
CA LYS A 806 -31.25 -0.65 40.23
C LYS A 806 -31.86 -1.93 40.80
N ASN A 807 -32.36 -2.81 39.93
CA ASN A 807 -33.05 -4.07 40.29
C ASN A 807 -34.30 -3.88 41.16
N ALA A 808 -34.91 -2.69 41.14
CA ALA A 808 -36.14 -2.39 41.87
C ALA A 808 -37.36 -2.50 40.95
N TRP A 809 -38.49 -2.98 41.48
CA TRP A 809 -39.73 -3.11 40.72
C TRP A 809 -40.28 -1.75 40.27
N LYS A 810 -40.62 -1.63 38.98
CA LYS A 810 -41.22 -0.41 38.40
C LYS A 810 -42.67 -0.20 38.85
N CYS A 811 -43.41 -1.28 39.05
CA CYS A 811 -44.74 -1.32 39.65
C CYS A 811 -44.73 -2.28 40.86
N GLY A 812 -45.89 -2.65 41.41
CA GLY A 812 -45.98 -3.51 42.60
C GLY A 812 -45.04 -4.73 42.60
N ASN A 813 -44.67 -5.19 43.80
CA ASN A 813 -43.72 -6.30 43.96
C ASN A 813 -44.17 -7.56 43.20
N ASN A 814 -43.34 -8.03 42.26
CA ASN A 814 -43.61 -9.19 41.42
C ASN A 814 -44.90 -9.06 40.58
N ARG A 815 -45.09 -7.89 39.98
CA ARG A 815 -46.26 -7.54 39.14
C ARG A 815 -45.83 -7.10 37.74
N CYS A 816 -46.71 -7.33 36.76
CA CYS A 816 -46.58 -6.89 35.39
C CYS A 816 -47.05 -5.43 35.27
N CYS A 817 -46.20 -4.55 34.75
CA CYS A 817 -46.54 -3.13 34.56
C CYS A 817 -47.19 -2.91 33.19
N THR A 818 -48.25 -3.65 32.91
CA THR A 818 -48.97 -3.63 31.63
C THR A 818 -50.34 -3.00 31.77
N THR A 819 -50.66 -2.40 32.91
CA THR A 819 -51.91 -1.68 33.14
C THR A 819 -51.64 -0.27 33.62
N THR A 820 -52.66 0.57 33.60
CA THR A 820 -52.61 1.94 34.13
C THR A 820 -52.55 2.00 35.66
N ASN A 821 -52.73 0.86 36.35
CA ASN A 821 -52.61 0.77 37.80
C ASN A 821 -51.12 0.75 38.21
N SER A 822 -50.72 1.64 39.11
CA SER A 822 -49.36 1.69 39.68
C SER A 822 -48.94 0.40 40.38
N ASP A 823 -49.89 -0.41 40.87
CA ASP A 823 -49.62 -1.70 41.50
C ASP A 823 -49.36 -2.83 40.48
N GLY A 824 -49.66 -2.63 39.19
CA GLY A 824 -49.56 -3.65 38.14
C GLY A 824 -50.54 -4.81 38.32
N ILE A 825 -50.37 -5.87 37.51
CA ILE A 825 -51.20 -7.09 37.56
C ILE A 825 -50.36 -8.33 37.87
N ALA A 826 -51.01 -9.41 38.34
CA ALA A 826 -50.32 -10.68 38.56
C ALA A 826 -49.82 -11.27 37.22
N PRO A 827 -48.62 -11.87 37.18
CA PRO A 827 -48.21 -12.68 36.03
C PRO A 827 -49.11 -13.92 35.90
N ASN A 828 -49.05 -14.57 34.74
CA ASN A 828 -49.73 -15.85 34.52
C ASN A 828 -49.13 -16.95 35.41
N SER A 829 -49.71 -18.16 35.36
CA SER A 829 -49.25 -19.31 36.16
C SER A 829 -47.80 -19.74 35.87
N ALA A 830 -47.22 -19.32 34.74
CA ALA A 830 -45.82 -19.56 34.38
C ALA A 830 -44.88 -18.42 34.83
N GLY A 831 -45.38 -17.42 35.57
CA GLY A 831 -44.60 -16.26 36.01
C GLY A 831 -44.29 -15.25 34.88
N GLN A 832 -45.04 -15.32 33.79
CA GLN A 832 -44.86 -14.45 32.62
C GLN A 832 -45.91 -13.34 32.58
N CYS A 833 -45.50 -12.20 32.05
CA CYS A 833 -46.32 -11.05 31.75
C CYS A 833 -46.60 -11.00 30.26
N VAL A 834 -47.88 -10.95 29.91
CA VAL A 834 -48.34 -10.76 28.54
C VAL A 834 -48.20 -9.28 28.18
N LEU A 835 -47.56 -8.96 27.05
CA LEU A 835 -47.35 -7.57 26.62
C LEU A 835 -48.62 -7.00 25.96
N SER A 836 -49.64 -6.80 26.78
CA SER A 836 -50.90 -6.14 26.44
C SER A 836 -51.09 -4.95 27.37
N TYR A 837 -50.90 -3.74 26.85
CA TYR A 837 -50.78 -2.54 27.65
C TYR A 837 -52.06 -1.70 27.68
N GLY A 838 -52.58 -1.46 28.88
CA GLY A 838 -53.65 -0.48 29.09
C GLY A 838 -53.10 0.94 29.15
N ILE A 839 -53.72 1.89 28.43
CA ILE A 839 -53.37 3.32 28.43
C ILE A 839 -54.53 4.18 28.96
N SER A 840 -54.21 5.34 29.54
CA SER A 840 -55.18 6.33 30.03
C SER A 840 -55.75 7.19 28.89
N ASP A 841 -56.89 7.83 29.14
CA ASP A 841 -57.61 8.65 28.16
C ASP A 841 -56.82 9.84 27.60
N ASP A 842 -55.83 10.34 28.36
CA ASP A 842 -54.95 11.45 28.01
C ASP A 842 -53.65 11.03 27.29
N SER A 843 -53.46 9.72 27.05
CA SER A 843 -52.46 9.11 26.12
C SER A 843 -50.98 9.48 26.33
N SER A 844 -50.61 10.22 27.37
CA SER A 844 -49.25 10.76 27.54
C SER A 844 -48.17 9.69 27.76
N THR A 845 -48.57 8.48 28.13
CA THR A 845 -47.67 7.35 28.44
C THR A 845 -47.59 6.30 27.32
N MET A 846 -48.38 6.44 26.25
CA MET A 846 -48.47 5.45 25.17
C MET A 846 -47.11 5.25 24.47
N ASN A 847 -46.36 6.32 24.28
CA ASN A 847 -45.06 6.29 23.62
C ASN A 847 -43.98 5.60 24.48
N GLU A 848 -43.88 5.89 25.79
CA GLU A 848 -42.99 5.15 26.69
C GLU A 848 -43.37 3.68 26.72
N THR A 849 -44.67 3.40 26.82
CA THR A 849 -45.21 2.04 26.91
C THR A 849 -44.81 1.17 25.72
N ILE A 850 -44.97 1.69 24.49
CA ILE A 850 -44.59 0.97 23.27
C ILE A 850 -43.09 0.70 23.25
N VAL A 851 -42.27 1.71 23.56
CA VAL A 851 -40.80 1.57 23.53
C VAL A 851 -40.32 0.59 24.61
N ASP A 852 -40.84 0.69 25.84
CA ASP A 852 -40.50 -0.21 26.95
C ASP A 852 -40.95 -1.65 26.66
N GLY A 853 -42.13 -1.83 26.04
CA GLY A 853 -42.61 -3.14 25.60
C GLY A 853 -41.72 -3.76 24.54
N LEU A 854 -41.31 -2.98 23.53
CA LEU A 854 -40.41 -3.45 22.48
C LEU A 854 -39.02 -3.78 23.05
N ASP A 855 -38.51 -2.94 23.95
CA ASP A 855 -37.24 -3.17 24.65
C ASP A 855 -37.29 -4.45 25.52
N ALA A 856 -38.38 -4.64 26.27
CA ALA A 856 -38.60 -5.85 27.06
C ALA A 856 -38.67 -7.10 26.17
N LEU A 857 -39.34 -7.03 25.02
CA LEU A 857 -39.43 -8.14 24.07
C LEU A 857 -38.07 -8.46 23.43
N VAL A 858 -37.28 -7.45 23.07
CA VAL A 858 -35.93 -7.62 22.52
C VAL A 858 -34.99 -8.27 23.54
N LYS A 859 -35.04 -7.84 24.81
CA LYS A 859 -34.19 -8.34 25.90
C LYS A 859 -34.61 -9.72 26.40
N TYR A 860 -35.90 -9.92 26.63
CA TYR A 860 -36.41 -11.05 27.42
C TYR A 860 -37.39 -11.94 26.66
N GLY A 861 -37.78 -11.57 25.44
CA GLY A 861 -38.49 -12.47 24.54
C GLY A 861 -37.63 -13.70 24.27
N THR A 862 -38.27 -14.88 24.23
CA THR A 862 -37.57 -16.14 24.02
C THR A 862 -37.58 -16.58 22.56
N TYR A 863 -36.46 -17.15 22.15
CA TYR A 863 -36.19 -17.62 20.80
C TYR A 863 -35.61 -19.03 20.83
N ASP A 864 -35.97 -19.82 19.82
CA ASP A 864 -35.16 -20.95 19.42
C ASP A 864 -34.04 -20.43 18.52
N VAL A 865 -32.82 -20.91 18.71
CA VAL A 865 -31.64 -20.51 17.92
C VAL A 865 -30.89 -21.75 17.44
N SER A 866 -30.33 -21.68 16.24
CA SER A 866 -29.47 -22.72 15.66
C SER A 866 -28.31 -22.06 14.91
N THR A 867 -27.34 -22.86 14.49
CA THR A 867 -26.15 -22.41 13.75
C THR A 867 -26.27 -22.75 12.27
N LYS A 868 -25.72 -21.91 11.39
CA LYS A 868 -25.49 -22.24 9.98
C LYS A 868 -24.09 -21.79 9.58
N ILE A 869 -23.48 -22.54 8.69
CA ILE A 869 -22.15 -22.23 8.16
C ILE A 869 -22.35 -21.60 6.78
N ARG A 870 -21.65 -20.50 6.54
CA ARG A 870 -21.41 -19.96 5.21
C ARG A 870 -19.92 -20.00 4.97
N GLY A 871 -19.52 -19.98 3.71
CA GLY A 871 -18.13 -19.79 3.38
C GLY A 871 -17.97 -19.23 1.99
N ASP A 872 -16.73 -18.98 1.65
CA ASP A 872 -16.31 -18.41 0.38
C ASP A 872 -15.93 -19.51 -0.59
N LYS A 873 -15.89 -19.17 -1.88
CA LYS A 873 -15.58 -20.12 -2.94
C LYS A 873 -14.08 -20.45 -2.91
N LEU A 874 -13.75 -21.72 -2.93
CA LEU A 874 -12.38 -22.24 -3.06
C LEU A 874 -12.00 -22.43 -4.54
N PRO A 875 -10.70 -22.43 -4.90
CA PRO A 875 -10.23 -22.61 -6.28
C PRO A 875 -10.72 -23.91 -6.94
N ASN A 876 -10.84 -24.99 -6.15
CA ASN A 876 -11.35 -26.28 -6.60
C ASN A 876 -12.89 -26.35 -6.73
N GLY A 877 -13.58 -25.21 -6.64
CA GLY A 877 -15.04 -25.10 -6.75
C GLY A 877 -15.81 -25.48 -5.47
N LYS A 878 -15.13 -25.92 -4.40
CA LYS A 878 -15.75 -26.13 -3.08
C LYS A 878 -15.98 -24.81 -2.35
N ASN A 879 -16.46 -24.90 -1.11
CA ASN A 879 -16.72 -23.76 -0.24
C ASN A 879 -15.94 -23.93 1.07
N THR A 880 -15.41 -22.84 1.65
CA THR A 880 -14.69 -22.88 2.94
C THR A 880 -15.53 -23.45 4.08
N SER A 881 -16.86 -23.51 3.94
CA SER A 881 -17.74 -24.22 4.88
C SER A 881 -17.38 -25.70 5.05
N CYS A 882 -16.71 -26.32 4.08
CA CYS A 882 -16.37 -27.75 4.15
C CYS A 882 -15.34 -28.07 5.24
N PHE A 883 -14.56 -27.08 5.70
CA PHE A 883 -13.60 -27.26 6.78
C PHE A 883 -14.26 -27.49 8.14
N ILE A 884 -15.55 -27.17 8.29
CA ILE A 884 -16.30 -27.32 9.54
C ILE A 884 -17.19 -28.56 9.46
N ASP A 885 -16.83 -29.60 10.22
CA ASP A 885 -17.54 -30.87 10.23
C ASP A 885 -18.91 -30.77 10.93
N LYS A 886 -18.94 -30.12 12.11
CA LYS A 886 -20.15 -29.94 12.91
C LYS A 886 -19.98 -28.87 13.99
N ILE A 887 -21.11 -28.34 14.45
CA ILE A 887 -21.18 -27.33 15.51
C ILE A 887 -22.16 -27.81 16.57
N VAL A 888 -21.68 -27.98 17.81
CA VAL A 888 -22.47 -28.55 18.90
C VAL A 888 -22.72 -27.50 19.98
N ALA A 889 -23.99 -27.22 20.28
CA ALA A 889 -24.40 -26.37 21.40
C ALA A 889 -24.01 -27.01 22.73
N THR A 890 -23.22 -26.31 23.55
CA THR A 890 -22.69 -26.85 24.80
C THR A 890 -23.20 -26.11 26.04
N GLN A 891 -23.09 -24.78 26.07
CA GLN A 891 -23.34 -24.01 27.29
C GLN A 891 -24.04 -22.68 27.00
N TYR A 892 -25.01 -22.34 27.84
CA TYR A 892 -25.59 -21.01 27.97
C TYR A 892 -24.97 -20.30 29.18
N VAL A 893 -24.64 -19.02 29.03
CA VAL A 893 -24.20 -18.15 30.13
C VAL A 893 -25.14 -16.95 30.21
N ALA A 894 -25.77 -16.77 31.38
CA ALA A 894 -26.65 -15.65 31.63
C ALA A 894 -25.88 -14.30 31.55
N PRO A 895 -26.57 -13.17 31.29
CA PRO A 895 -25.96 -11.85 31.33
C PRO A 895 -25.28 -11.57 32.69
N PRO A 896 -24.19 -10.79 32.75
CA PRO A 896 -23.45 -10.62 33.99
C PRO A 896 -24.15 -9.72 35.03
N GLN A 897 -25.04 -8.83 34.60
CA GLN A 897 -25.67 -7.80 35.44
C GLN A 897 -27.15 -8.06 35.77
N GLU A 898 -27.61 -7.63 36.95
CA GLU A 898 -29.03 -7.61 37.31
C GLU A 898 -29.74 -6.37 36.74
N PRO A 899 -31.06 -6.44 36.44
CA PRO A 899 -31.94 -7.61 36.55
C PRO A 899 -31.75 -8.67 35.45
N GLU A 900 -30.99 -8.38 34.38
CA GLU A 900 -30.88 -9.23 33.20
C GLU A 900 -30.37 -10.65 33.51
N LYS A 901 -29.47 -10.79 34.47
CA LYS A 901 -28.91 -12.07 34.94
C LYS A 901 -29.97 -12.99 35.51
N SER A 902 -30.76 -12.53 36.47
CA SER A 902 -31.80 -13.34 37.12
C SER A 902 -33.06 -13.45 36.29
N CYS A 903 -33.27 -12.51 35.36
CA CYS A 903 -34.48 -12.43 34.58
C CYS A 903 -34.45 -13.17 33.25
N ASN A 904 -33.26 -13.46 32.72
CA ASN A 904 -33.14 -14.19 31.48
C ASN A 904 -33.40 -15.70 31.71
N PRO A 905 -34.32 -16.34 30.97
CA PRO A 905 -34.54 -17.77 31.10
C PRO A 905 -33.27 -18.58 30.82
N LEU A 906 -33.17 -19.75 31.46
CA LEU A 906 -32.08 -20.68 31.20
C LEU A 906 -32.30 -21.35 29.83
N ALA A 907 -31.53 -20.93 28.83
CA ALA A 907 -31.54 -21.56 27.52
C ALA A 907 -30.98 -22.99 27.61
N THR A 908 -31.59 -23.93 26.88
CA THR A 908 -31.22 -25.35 26.93
C THR A 908 -30.71 -25.84 25.58
N PRO A 909 -29.55 -26.53 25.51
CA PRO A 909 -29.07 -27.14 24.27
C PRO A 909 -30.13 -28.08 23.69
N ALA A 910 -30.38 -27.97 22.39
CA ALA A 910 -31.44 -28.70 21.72
C ALA A 910 -31.10 -29.02 20.26
N LYS A 911 -31.80 -30.03 19.74
CA LYS A 911 -31.85 -30.37 18.32
C LYS A 911 -32.93 -29.53 17.64
N ILE A 912 -32.52 -28.68 16.71
CA ILE A 912 -33.40 -27.74 16.01
C ILE A 912 -33.62 -28.17 14.56
N LYS A 913 -32.55 -28.44 13.81
CA LYS A 913 -32.63 -28.71 12.35
C LYS A 913 -32.75 -30.17 11.94
N SER A 914 -32.97 -31.08 12.89
CA SER A 914 -32.82 -32.54 12.77
C SER A 914 -31.36 -32.98 12.57
N GLY A 915 -30.90 -33.91 13.41
CA GLY A 915 -29.49 -34.32 13.49
C GLY A 915 -29.19 -35.20 14.71
N SER A 916 -27.98 -35.76 14.77
CA SER A 916 -27.56 -36.62 15.88
C SER A 916 -27.14 -35.83 17.13
N TYR A 917 -26.85 -34.53 16.99
CA TYR A 917 -26.36 -33.65 18.07
C TYR A 917 -27.21 -32.39 18.23
N ASN A 918 -27.00 -31.67 19.34
CA ASN A 918 -27.65 -30.39 19.61
C ASN A 918 -26.95 -29.29 18.81
N ASP A 919 -27.63 -28.71 17.81
CA ASP A 919 -27.11 -27.68 16.91
C ASP A 919 -27.51 -26.25 17.34
N GLY A 920 -28.22 -26.14 18.46
CA GLY A 920 -28.85 -24.90 18.89
C GLY A 920 -29.33 -24.91 20.35
N PHE A 921 -30.11 -23.89 20.70
CA PHE A 921 -30.72 -23.72 22.02
C PHE A 921 -32.21 -23.40 21.90
N ARG A 922 -33.00 -23.90 22.86
CA ARG A 922 -34.39 -23.47 23.09
C ARG A 922 -34.46 -22.49 24.24
N ASN A 923 -35.50 -21.64 24.23
CA ASN A 923 -35.79 -20.65 25.28
C ASN A 923 -34.66 -19.64 25.52
N PHE A 924 -33.93 -19.25 24.48
CA PHE A 924 -32.88 -18.24 24.57
C PHE A 924 -33.47 -16.83 24.59
N ALA A 925 -33.04 -15.97 25.52
CA ALA A 925 -33.24 -14.53 25.40
C ALA A 925 -31.89 -13.80 25.38
N THR A 926 -31.82 -12.68 24.67
CA THR A 926 -30.57 -11.93 24.45
C THR A 926 -30.05 -11.31 25.75
N GLY A 927 -30.95 -10.94 26.66
CA GLY A 927 -30.62 -10.27 27.91
C GLY A 927 -30.00 -8.89 27.75
N THR A 928 -30.03 -8.31 26.55
CA THR A 928 -29.59 -6.93 26.31
C THR A 928 -30.17 -6.42 24.99
N SER A 929 -30.53 -5.14 24.96
CA SER A 929 -30.74 -4.36 23.73
C SER A 929 -29.66 -3.28 23.58
N SER A 930 -28.67 -3.26 24.49
CA SER A 930 -27.65 -2.24 24.52
C SER A 930 -26.43 -2.67 23.71
N ALA A 931 -25.84 -1.71 22.99
CA ALA A 931 -24.55 -1.89 22.35
C ALA A 931 -23.43 -2.12 23.38
N THR A 932 -23.52 -1.48 24.55
CA THR A 932 -22.44 -1.39 25.55
C THR A 932 -22.61 -2.33 26.75
N ARG A 933 -23.83 -2.76 27.07
CA ARG A 933 -24.07 -3.76 28.13
C ARG A 933 -23.99 -5.17 27.55
N ALA A 934 -23.18 -6.03 28.18
CA ALA A 934 -23.04 -7.44 27.80
C ALA A 934 -24.38 -8.18 27.88
N GLY A 935 -24.68 -8.97 26.86
CA GLY A 935 -25.84 -9.85 26.80
C GLY A 935 -25.56 -11.24 27.35
N ALA A 936 -26.51 -12.15 27.16
CA ALA A 936 -26.30 -13.57 27.35
C ALA A 936 -25.32 -14.11 26.31
N GLN A 937 -24.62 -15.18 26.67
CA GLN A 937 -23.66 -15.82 25.79
C GLN A 937 -24.08 -17.25 25.48
N LEU A 938 -23.81 -17.68 24.25
CA LEU A 938 -24.00 -19.05 23.80
C LEU A 938 -22.66 -19.62 23.37
N LYS A 939 -22.30 -20.76 23.93
CA LYS A 939 -21.08 -21.48 23.59
C LYS A 939 -21.40 -22.68 22.72
N PHE A 940 -20.63 -22.81 21.65
CA PHE A 940 -20.69 -23.93 20.73
C PHE A 940 -19.31 -24.53 20.59
N ARG A 941 -19.23 -25.86 20.66
CA ARG A 941 -18.01 -26.59 20.31
C ARG A 941 -18.01 -26.82 18.80
N VAL A 942 -17.05 -26.23 18.11
CA VAL A 942 -16.88 -26.30 16.66
C VAL A 942 -15.84 -27.37 16.37
N TYR A 943 -16.18 -28.32 15.51
CA TYR A 943 -15.27 -29.37 15.06
C TYR A 943 -14.88 -29.08 13.62
N ALA A 944 -13.59 -29.07 13.34
CA ALA A 944 -13.03 -28.72 12.05
C ALA A 944 -11.99 -29.73 11.60
N SER A 945 -11.93 -29.96 10.28
CA SER A 945 -10.92 -30.79 9.65
C SER A 945 -10.76 -30.45 8.17
N ASN A 946 -9.59 -30.75 7.61
CA ASN A 946 -9.35 -30.64 6.17
C ASN A 946 -9.62 -31.98 5.47
N ASN A 947 -10.87 -32.46 5.51
CA ASN A 947 -11.30 -33.71 4.85
C ASN A 947 -11.35 -33.56 3.32
N ASN A 948 -10.19 -33.42 2.67
CA ASN A 948 -10.07 -33.11 1.24
C ASN A 948 -10.74 -31.80 0.83
N CYS A 949 -10.73 -30.78 1.70
CA CYS A 949 -11.28 -29.46 1.40
C CYS A 949 -10.38 -28.65 0.49
N TYR A 950 -9.10 -28.59 0.84
CA TYR A 950 -8.08 -27.88 0.12
C TYR A 950 -6.77 -28.66 0.21
N LYS A 951 -6.16 -28.95 -0.93
CA LYS A 951 -4.83 -29.53 -1.02
C LYS A 951 -3.82 -28.36 -1.01
N PRO A 952 -2.91 -28.28 -0.04
CA PRO A 952 -1.93 -27.20 0.02
C PRO A 952 -0.88 -27.30 -1.10
N GLY A 953 -0.26 -26.17 -1.40
CA GLY A 953 1.01 -26.09 -2.14
C GLY A 953 2.17 -25.95 -1.15
N THR A 954 3.26 -25.31 -1.59
CA THR A 954 4.44 -25.03 -0.74
C THR A 954 4.18 -23.98 0.33
N GLU A 955 3.33 -22.98 0.05
CA GLU A 955 3.03 -21.91 1.00
C GLU A 955 1.80 -22.17 1.89
N THR A 956 1.87 -21.66 3.13
CA THR A 956 0.72 -21.57 4.05
C THR A 956 -0.38 -20.64 3.52
N LYS A 957 -1.65 -21.10 3.57
CA LYS A 957 -2.82 -20.31 3.12
C LYS A 957 -3.85 -20.12 4.24
N VAL A 958 -4.46 -18.93 4.28
CA VAL A 958 -5.52 -18.59 5.26
C VAL A 958 -6.87 -18.41 4.56
N PHE A 959 -7.86 -19.21 4.94
CA PHE A 959 -9.25 -19.10 4.51
C PHE A 959 -10.14 -18.55 5.61
N THR A 960 -11.34 -18.11 5.25
CA THR A 960 -12.35 -17.65 6.22
C THR A 960 -13.64 -18.42 6.00
N ALA A 961 -14.21 -18.95 7.07
CA ALA A 961 -15.57 -19.47 7.11
C ALA A 961 -16.40 -18.64 8.10
N HIS A 962 -17.72 -18.62 7.95
CA HIS A 962 -18.60 -17.82 8.79
C HIS A 962 -19.61 -18.71 9.50
N ILE A 963 -19.71 -18.59 10.81
CA ILE A 963 -20.73 -19.28 11.62
C ILE A 963 -21.74 -18.24 12.08
N ASP A 964 -22.98 -18.41 11.62
CA ASP A 964 -24.11 -17.56 11.97
C ASP A 964 -24.96 -18.24 13.05
N VAL A 965 -25.29 -17.52 14.13
CA VAL A 965 -26.34 -17.90 15.09
C VAL A 965 -27.63 -17.19 14.69
N TYR A 966 -28.70 -17.95 14.45
CA TYR A 966 -29.93 -17.39 13.91
C TYR A 966 -31.19 -18.12 14.39
N ASN A 967 -32.34 -17.47 14.28
CA ASN A 967 -33.65 -18.08 14.52
C ASN A 967 -34.09 -18.89 13.28
N PRO A 968 -34.37 -20.20 13.40
CA PRO A 968 -34.73 -21.05 12.27
C PRO A 968 -36.11 -20.72 11.65
N THR A 969 -37.01 -20.11 12.42
CA THR A 969 -38.38 -19.79 11.99
C THR A 969 -38.42 -18.47 11.21
N THR A 970 -37.82 -17.41 11.76
CA THR A 970 -37.85 -16.06 11.16
C THR A 970 -36.66 -15.80 10.23
N GLY A 971 -35.60 -16.61 10.34
CA GLY A 971 -34.32 -16.35 9.71
C GLY A 971 -33.52 -15.22 10.37
N LEU A 972 -34.00 -14.63 11.47
CA LEU A 972 -33.34 -13.53 12.20
C LEU A 972 -31.92 -13.93 12.58
N LEU A 973 -30.94 -13.17 12.10
CA LEU A 973 -29.55 -13.33 12.49
C LEU A 973 -29.35 -12.67 13.86
N PHE A 974 -28.68 -13.35 14.79
CA PHE A 974 -28.36 -12.76 16.08
C PHE A 974 -26.89 -12.35 16.21
N ASP A 975 -26.00 -13.14 15.59
CA ASP A 975 -24.55 -12.94 15.63
C ASP A 975 -23.90 -13.75 14.50
N THR A 976 -22.75 -13.29 14.02
CA THR A 976 -21.88 -13.97 13.07
C THR A 976 -20.48 -13.92 13.61
N GLN A 977 -19.78 -15.06 13.59
CA GLN A 977 -18.36 -15.12 13.91
C GLN A 977 -17.60 -15.69 12.73
N ASP A 978 -16.50 -15.02 12.39
CA ASP A 978 -15.57 -15.45 11.37
C ASP A 978 -14.59 -16.44 12.00
N VAL A 979 -14.33 -17.53 11.29
CA VAL A 979 -13.40 -18.59 11.66
C VAL A 979 -12.29 -18.59 10.61
N ALA A 980 -11.08 -18.21 11.04
CA ALA A 980 -9.92 -18.37 10.19
C ALA A 980 -9.52 -19.85 10.12
N ILE A 981 -9.23 -20.32 8.91
CA ILE A 981 -8.72 -21.66 8.67
C ILE A 981 -7.33 -21.49 8.06
N VAL A 982 -6.30 -21.79 8.84
CA VAL A 982 -4.92 -21.84 8.38
C VAL A 982 -4.66 -23.24 7.85
N VAL A 983 -4.26 -23.36 6.60
CA VAL A 983 -3.79 -24.62 6.02
C VAL A 983 -2.29 -24.46 5.78
N PRO A 984 -1.44 -25.13 6.58
CA PRO A 984 0.01 -25.12 6.40
C PRO A 984 0.41 -25.56 4.99
N GLY A 985 1.52 -25.00 4.51
CA GLY A 985 2.23 -25.49 3.33
C GLY A 985 2.72 -26.92 3.53
N ILE A 986 3.14 -27.55 2.43
CA ILE A 986 3.86 -28.82 2.48
C ILE A 986 5.29 -28.53 1.98
N PRO A 987 6.33 -28.94 2.71
CA PRO A 987 7.72 -28.79 2.28
C PRO A 987 7.96 -29.41 0.90
N GLU A 988 8.88 -28.83 0.14
CA GLU A 988 9.11 -29.13 -1.27
C GLU A 988 9.68 -30.55 -1.51
N GLN A 989 10.18 -31.22 -0.46
CA GLN A 989 10.67 -32.59 -0.52
C GLN A 989 9.54 -33.65 -0.50
N ALA A 990 8.80 -33.71 -1.60
CA ALA A 990 8.08 -34.92 -1.98
C ALA A 990 8.24 -35.30 -3.46
N ASN A 991 8.97 -34.52 -4.26
CA ASN A 991 9.27 -34.84 -5.66
C ASN A 991 10.61 -34.22 -6.10
N ASN A 992 11.72 -34.91 -5.86
CA ASN A 992 12.64 -35.36 -6.92
C ASN A 992 13.71 -36.26 -6.33
#